data_AF-A0A0G0XB91-F1
#
_entry.id   AF-A0A0G0XB91-F1
#
_cell.length_a   1.000
_cell.length_b   1.000
_cell.length_c   1.000
_cell.angle_alpha   90.00
_cell.angle_beta   90.00
_cell.angle_gamma   90.00
#
_symmetry.space_group_name_H-M   'P 1'
#
loop_
_entity.id
_entity.type
_entity.pdbx_description
1 polymer ?
#
loop_
_entity_poly.entity_id
_entity_poly.type
_entity_poly.pdbx_seq_one_letter_code
_entity_poly.pdbx_strand_id
1 'polypeptide(L)'
;MSLLHTYINKGVKYAKKVSSFLLITSLISVFLILSTRQTSSQTSDPITISSRVSLSVDDAEEALSTGSVDLSSSDLELGAEDGTSSTLQLVGMRFTNLQIPQGASILNAYIEFEVDETGSVSTNLTIKGQGADNPTTFVNQNRNITSRPATNASVVWNNLPGWTVTSEKKTSPDISSIIQEIVNRPGWTNGNSLVLTIEGTGRRTAESYNGESVNAPLLVVSYLPSGVPTSTPTPIPSPTPTSTPFPEGTIRFAVIGDYGDDSADEERVANLVNSWNPDFVVTTGDNNYPDGEATTIDTNIGKYYSQYIGNYQGSYGLGSFTTRFWPSLGNHDWHTITCGALGCNGAYFDYFTLPNNERYYDVDMGLVHLYSIDSDSGEPDGRDSNSVQANWLQSKLATSSSCFDIVFFHHPPYSSGRHGSTTTMRWPFISWGAESVMNGHDHLYERLDVGGTPYFVNGAGGNGLYTFDNLGTLPAGVTSVIRYNENHGAMLVTATTLGITYQFYNANSVLVDNYNVAKDCSAPSPTPSPTNSPTSTPTPIESPIPSPTPTLTPTPSIIPTPTPSGNQQTLTFTATEDASLYGSSPNKNYGTATKLETDGSPLKRFVTKFSVTGVGAGTVISAKLRLFNVDSSSSGGSFHQAATTWNEGSVTWNTQPALGSTFAALGSVVKNNWYEVNVASFVNGDGTYAFGVDSSSSNGADYTSSEGNASQRPQLVVTVLY
;
A
#
# COMPACT_ATOMS: atom_id res chain seq x y z
N MET A 1 92.53 -39.39 -20.00
CA MET A 1 91.58 -40.09 -19.10
C MET A 1 91.80 -39.60 -17.66
N SER A 2 90.83 -39.78 -16.76
CA SER A 2 90.85 -39.22 -15.37
C SER A 2 90.64 -37.69 -15.21
N LEU A 3 89.87 -37.06 -16.11
CA LEU A 3 89.30 -35.70 -15.88
C LEU A 3 87.93 -35.48 -16.57
N LEU A 4 87.30 -36.57 -17.05
CA LEU A 4 86.01 -36.56 -17.77
C LEU A 4 84.99 -37.52 -17.15
N HIS A 5 85.02 -37.70 -15.83
CA HIS A 5 84.06 -38.55 -15.09
C HIS A 5 83.41 -37.85 -13.88
N THR A 6 83.85 -36.65 -13.52
CA THR A 6 83.28 -35.88 -12.39
C THR A 6 82.17 -34.91 -12.80
N TYR A 7 81.99 -34.67 -14.11
CA TYR A 7 80.99 -33.71 -14.64
C TYR A 7 79.65 -34.32 -15.08
N ILE A 8 79.48 -35.66 -15.02
CA ILE A 8 78.24 -36.32 -15.46
C ILE A 8 77.31 -36.70 -14.27
N ASN A 9 77.87 -37.00 -13.08
CA ASN A 9 77.07 -37.47 -11.93
C ASN A 9 76.62 -36.39 -10.92
N LYS A 10 76.74 -35.08 -11.24
CA LYS A 10 76.16 -33.99 -10.41
C LYS A 10 75.19 -33.05 -11.15
N GLY A 11 74.89 -33.27 -12.43
CA GLY A 11 73.75 -32.63 -13.11
C GLY A 11 72.38 -33.16 -12.64
N VAL A 12 72.35 -34.39 -12.10
CA VAL A 12 71.13 -35.15 -11.75
C VAL A 12 70.38 -34.61 -10.51
N LYS A 13 70.87 -33.54 -9.87
CA LYS A 13 70.13 -32.82 -8.81
C LYS A 13 69.69 -31.38 -9.17
N TYR A 14 69.99 -30.89 -10.37
CA TYR A 14 69.56 -29.55 -10.82
C TYR A 14 68.76 -29.54 -12.15
N ALA A 15 68.41 -30.72 -12.68
CA ALA A 15 67.45 -30.90 -13.79
C ALA A 15 66.08 -31.46 -13.33
N LYS A 16 65.67 -31.15 -12.10
CA LYS A 16 64.30 -31.40 -11.55
C LYS A 16 63.50 -30.11 -11.31
N LYS A 17 64.01 -28.99 -11.79
CA LYS A 17 63.29 -27.75 -12.08
C LYS A 17 63.70 -27.33 -13.50
N VAL A 18 62.80 -26.69 -14.25
CA VAL A 18 63.02 -26.21 -15.63
C VAL A 18 63.02 -27.30 -16.73
N SER A 19 61.91 -28.05 -16.83
CA SER A 19 61.46 -28.70 -18.08
C SER A 19 59.97 -29.03 -18.04
N SER A 20 59.16 -28.05 -17.65
CA SER A 20 57.68 -28.10 -17.68
C SER A 20 57.10 -26.86 -18.36
N PHE A 21 57.81 -26.38 -19.39
CA PHE A 21 57.35 -25.36 -20.33
C PHE A 21 57.27 -26.02 -21.71
N LEU A 22 56.12 -25.85 -22.37
CA LEU A 22 55.68 -26.41 -23.66
C LEU A 22 55.09 -27.85 -23.67
N LEU A 23 53.84 -27.90 -24.16
CA LEU A 23 53.02 -29.03 -24.64
C LEU A 23 52.63 -30.18 -23.67
N ILE A 24 51.60 -29.92 -22.86
CA ILE A 24 50.44 -30.84 -22.74
C ILE A 24 49.15 -30.01 -22.85
N THR A 25 48.51 -30.03 -24.02
CA THR A 25 47.20 -29.40 -24.25
C THR A 25 46.37 -30.23 -25.23
N SER A 26 45.79 -31.35 -24.75
CA SER A 26 44.67 -32.03 -25.40
C SER A 26 44.00 -33.04 -24.45
N LEU A 27 42.71 -32.81 -24.12
CA LEU A 27 41.63 -33.79 -23.85
C LEU A 27 41.88 -34.90 -22.76
N ILE A 28 41.04 -35.13 -21.72
CA ILE A 28 39.57 -35.09 -21.56
C ILE A 28 39.17 -35.14 -20.04
N SER A 29 38.08 -34.46 -19.63
CA SER A 29 37.22 -34.68 -18.41
C SER A 29 37.83 -34.64 -16.98
N VAL A 30 37.16 -34.27 -15.87
CA VAL A 30 35.82 -33.68 -15.57
C VAL A 30 35.84 -33.08 -14.13
N PHE A 31 35.19 -31.93 -13.89
CA PHE A 31 34.87 -31.29 -12.58
C PHE A 31 36.05 -30.93 -11.61
N LEU A 32 35.93 -30.01 -10.64
CA LEU A 32 35.22 -28.71 -10.48
C LEU A 32 35.72 -28.12 -9.14
N ILE A 33 36.11 -26.84 -9.05
CA ILE A 33 36.05 -26.00 -7.83
C ILE A 33 36.46 -24.55 -8.18
N LEU A 34 35.79 -23.60 -7.54
CA LEU A 34 35.75 -22.19 -7.90
C LEU A 34 37.07 -21.47 -7.59
N SER A 35 37.48 -20.58 -8.49
CA SER A 35 38.33 -19.42 -8.13
C SER A 35 37.45 -18.18 -8.17
N THR A 36 37.30 -17.53 -7.01
CA THR A 36 36.36 -16.43 -6.79
C THR A 36 36.77 -15.17 -7.57
N ARG A 37 36.09 -14.89 -8.68
CA ARG A 37 35.90 -13.50 -9.10
C ARG A 37 34.99 -12.84 -8.08
N GLN A 38 35.58 -12.10 -7.15
CA GLN A 38 34.84 -11.22 -6.25
C GLN A 38 34.36 -10.02 -7.06
N THR A 39 33.24 -10.18 -7.77
CA THR A 39 32.44 -9.04 -8.22
C THR A 39 31.83 -8.45 -6.96
N SER A 40 32.43 -7.39 -6.44
CA SER A 40 31.77 -6.55 -5.44
C SER A 40 30.52 -5.97 -6.08
N SER A 41 29.35 -6.51 -5.73
CA SER A 41 28.11 -5.74 -5.85
C SER A 41 28.27 -4.56 -4.91
N GLN A 42 28.60 -3.39 -5.45
CA GLN A 42 28.38 -2.15 -4.73
C GLN A 42 26.88 -1.87 -4.82
N THR A 43 26.17 -2.24 -3.77
CA THR A 43 24.88 -1.63 -3.47
C THR A 43 25.14 -0.13 -3.29
N SER A 44 24.62 0.68 -4.20
CA SER A 44 24.61 2.13 -4.02
C SER A 44 23.67 2.45 -2.85
N ASP A 45 24.14 3.26 -1.89
CA ASP A 45 23.28 3.72 -0.81
C ASP A 45 22.20 4.67 -1.36
N PRO A 46 20.96 4.64 -0.83
CA PRO A 46 19.92 5.62 -1.13
C PRO A 46 20.39 7.06 -0.93
N ILE A 47 20.15 7.91 -1.93
CA ILE A 47 20.35 9.36 -1.85
C ILE A 47 19.00 10.00 -1.62
N THR A 48 18.87 10.81 -0.56
CA THR A 48 17.70 11.66 -0.34
C THR A 48 18.06 13.11 -0.61
N ILE A 49 17.25 13.77 -1.44
CA ILE A 49 17.30 15.21 -1.70
C ILE A 49 15.98 15.87 -1.28
N SER A 50 15.99 17.18 -1.13
CA SER A 50 14.78 17.99 -1.06
C SER A 50 14.92 19.28 -1.85
N SER A 51 13.79 19.81 -2.31
CA SER A 51 13.67 21.10 -2.99
C SER A 51 12.43 21.78 -2.47
N ARG A 52 12.56 23.02 -2.01
CA ARG A 52 11.40 23.88 -1.73
C ARG A 52 10.97 24.59 -3.01
N VAL A 53 9.70 24.99 -3.10
CA VAL A 53 9.28 26.04 -4.04
C VAL A 53 10.15 27.28 -3.79
N SER A 54 10.73 27.84 -4.84
CA SER A 54 11.87 28.78 -4.71
C SER A 54 11.60 30.20 -5.18
N LEU A 55 10.46 30.44 -5.83
CA LEU A 55 10.06 31.73 -6.40
C LEU A 55 8.53 31.84 -6.38
N SER A 56 8.02 33.07 -6.39
CA SER A 56 6.58 33.39 -6.54
C SER A 56 5.95 32.90 -7.86
N VAL A 57 6.78 32.52 -8.83
CA VAL A 57 6.33 31.96 -10.12
C VAL A 57 6.59 30.45 -10.19
N ASP A 58 7.04 29.85 -9.09
CA ASP A 58 7.19 28.41 -8.93
C ASP A 58 5.96 27.78 -8.25
N ASP A 59 5.06 28.51 -7.61
CA ASP A 59 3.70 28.05 -7.28
C ASP A 59 2.63 28.96 -7.86
N ALA A 60 1.41 28.41 -7.97
CA ALA A 60 0.28 29.06 -8.62
C ALA A 60 -1.04 28.34 -8.32
N GLU A 61 -2.14 29.07 -8.44
CA GLU A 61 -3.49 28.55 -8.33
C GLU A 61 -4.30 28.87 -9.59
N GLU A 62 -5.04 27.89 -10.12
CA GLU A 62 -5.93 28.12 -11.27
C GLU A 62 -7.39 27.80 -10.96
N ALA A 63 -8.23 28.83 -10.97
CA ALA A 63 -9.66 28.70 -10.70
C ALA A 63 -10.35 28.01 -11.90
N LEU A 64 -10.73 26.72 -11.74
CA LEU A 64 -11.19 25.86 -12.85
C LEU A 64 -12.42 26.42 -13.59
N SER A 65 -13.25 27.22 -12.91
CA SER A 65 -14.44 27.86 -13.46
C SER A 65 -14.14 28.98 -14.47
N THR A 66 -13.01 29.67 -14.34
CA THR A 66 -12.62 30.82 -15.19
C THR A 66 -11.31 30.59 -15.96
N GLY A 67 -10.50 29.65 -15.49
CA GLY A 67 -9.11 29.45 -15.85
C GLY A 67 -8.18 30.58 -15.41
N SER A 68 -8.61 31.53 -14.55
CA SER A 68 -7.73 32.58 -14.05
C SER A 68 -6.61 31.99 -13.20
N VAL A 69 -5.38 32.47 -13.38
CA VAL A 69 -4.19 31.98 -12.66
C VAL A 69 -3.65 33.06 -11.74
N ASP A 70 -3.58 32.77 -10.44
CA ASP A 70 -2.83 33.59 -9.47
C ASP A 70 -1.42 33.02 -9.26
N LEU A 71 -0.45 33.92 -9.08
CA LEU A 71 0.98 33.66 -8.82
C LEU A 71 1.46 34.37 -7.55
N SER A 72 0.51 34.87 -6.75
CA SER A 72 0.76 35.83 -5.68
C SER A 72 -0.17 35.65 -4.48
N SER A 73 -1.03 34.62 -4.51
CA SER A 73 -1.78 34.13 -3.36
C SER A 73 -0.82 33.82 -2.20
N SER A 74 -1.19 34.20 -0.97
CA SER A 74 -0.44 33.83 0.24
C SER A 74 -0.50 32.31 0.51
N ASP A 75 -1.55 31.71 0.00
CA ASP A 75 -2.04 30.39 0.30
C ASP A 75 -2.09 29.52 -0.98
N LEU A 76 -2.31 28.23 -0.79
CA LEU A 76 -2.58 27.25 -1.83
C LEU A 76 -3.81 26.42 -1.42
N GLU A 77 -4.94 26.67 -2.07
CA GLU A 77 -6.24 26.05 -1.84
C GLU A 77 -6.27 24.66 -2.48
N LEU A 78 -5.78 23.65 -1.75
CA LEU A 78 -5.90 22.26 -2.17
C LEU A 78 -7.39 21.86 -2.16
N GLY A 79 -8.03 21.93 -3.32
CA GLY A 79 -9.44 21.60 -3.54
C GLY A 79 -10.23 22.77 -4.13
N ALA A 80 -10.73 23.67 -3.27
CA ALA A 80 -11.61 24.78 -3.65
C ALA A 80 -11.46 25.99 -2.74
N GLU A 81 -11.55 27.19 -3.31
CA GLU A 81 -11.38 28.49 -2.63
C GLU A 81 -12.17 28.63 -1.32
N ASP A 82 -13.46 28.29 -1.37
CA ASP A 82 -14.40 28.43 -0.24
C ASP A 82 -14.90 27.07 0.25
N GLY A 83 -14.24 25.98 -0.18
CA GLY A 83 -14.65 24.61 0.08
C GLY A 83 -15.90 24.16 -0.69
N THR A 84 -16.43 24.96 -1.63
CA THR A 84 -17.59 24.59 -2.46
C THR A 84 -17.19 24.13 -3.87
N SER A 85 -18.03 23.30 -4.51
CA SER A 85 -17.78 22.84 -5.88
C SER A 85 -17.89 23.92 -6.96
N SER A 86 -18.29 25.15 -6.62
CA SER A 86 -18.31 26.30 -7.53
C SER A 86 -16.95 26.99 -7.70
N THR A 87 -15.99 26.71 -6.80
CA THR A 87 -14.74 27.46 -6.65
C THR A 87 -13.51 26.55 -6.71
N LEU A 88 -13.63 25.38 -7.34
CA LEU A 88 -12.55 24.41 -7.47
C LEU A 88 -11.28 25.04 -8.07
N GLN A 89 -10.15 24.76 -7.43
CA GLN A 89 -8.81 25.22 -7.80
C GLN A 89 -7.99 24.04 -8.32
N LEU A 90 -7.10 24.30 -9.28
CA LEU A 90 -5.96 23.44 -9.58
C LEU A 90 -4.70 24.16 -9.10
N VAL A 91 -4.13 23.68 -8.00
CA VAL A 91 -2.86 24.18 -7.47
C VAL A 91 -1.70 23.58 -8.27
N GLY A 92 -0.70 24.38 -8.59
CA GLY A 92 0.56 23.96 -9.23
C GLY A 92 1.77 24.38 -8.40
N MET A 93 2.75 23.48 -8.27
CA MET A 93 3.99 23.69 -7.51
C MET A 93 5.19 23.18 -8.30
N ARG A 94 6.25 23.98 -8.40
CA ARG A 94 7.43 23.76 -9.23
C ARG A 94 8.67 23.66 -8.35
N PHE A 95 9.36 22.55 -8.48
CA PHE A 95 10.55 22.22 -7.72
C PHE A 95 11.75 22.26 -8.66
N THR A 96 12.84 22.93 -8.27
CA THR A 96 13.92 23.30 -9.18
C THR A 96 15.25 22.65 -8.81
N ASN A 97 16.18 22.59 -9.77
CA ASN A 97 17.54 22.09 -9.54
C ASN A 97 17.62 20.66 -8.94
N LEU A 98 16.66 19.79 -9.29
CA LEU A 98 16.57 18.46 -8.70
C LEU A 98 17.72 17.57 -9.19
N GLN A 99 18.60 17.19 -8.27
CA GLN A 99 19.82 16.39 -8.55
C GLN A 99 19.52 14.90 -8.76
N ILE A 100 18.45 14.59 -9.50
CA ILE A 100 18.02 13.23 -9.81
C ILE A 100 18.51 12.88 -11.23
N PRO A 101 19.37 11.86 -11.40
CA PRO A 101 19.75 11.35 -12.71
C PRO A 101 18.54 10.86 -13.51
N GLN A 102 18.62 10.95 -14.84
CA GLN A 102 17.63 10.35 -15.72
C GLN A 102 17.53 8.84 -15.50
N GLY A 103 16.31 8.33 -15.35
CA GLY A 103 16.06 6.92 -15.06
C GLY A 103 16.61 6.45 -13.72
N ALA A 104 16.82 7.35 -12.75
CA ALA A 104 17.07 6.96 -11.36
C ALA A 104 15.84 6.23 -10.78
N SER A 105 16.07 5.19 -9.98
CA SER A 105 15.00 4.46 -9.29
C SER A 105 14.57 5.25 -8.05
N ILE A 106 13.38 5.83 -8.09
CA ILE A 106 12.77 6.53 -6.95
C ILE A 106 12.28 5.51 -5.94
N LEU A 107 12.67 5.68 -4.68
CA LEU A 107 12.33 4.78 -3.57
C LEU A 107 11.16 5.29 -2.73
N ASN A 108 11.03 6.62 -2.61
CA ASN A 108 10.00 7.32 -1.85
C ASN A 108 10.03 8.80 -2.28
N ALA A 109 8.88 9.44 -2.44
CA ALA A 109 8.79 10.89 -2.56
C ALA A 109 7.52 11.44 -1.90
N TYR A 110 7.60 12.61 -1.27
CA TYR A 110 6.43 13.28 -0.71
C TYR A 110 6.60 14.80 -0.77
N ILE A 111 5.47 15.51 -0.77
CA ILE A 111 5.44 16.96 -0.55
C ILE A 111 5.15 17.18 0.94
N GLU A 112 6.02 17.89 1.63
CA GLU A 112 5.71 18.51 2.92
C GLU A 112 5.09 19.89 2.65
N PHE A 113 3.86 20.05 3.10
CA PHE A 113 3.15 21.32 3.22
C PHE A 113 3.29 21.85 4.64
N GLU A 114 3.24 23.16 4.81
CA GLU A 114 2.79 23.76 6.06
C GLU A 114 1.32 24.17 5.90
N VAL A 115 0.48 23.92 6.91
CA VAL A 115 -0.91 24.41 6.94
C VAL A 115 -0.90 25.92 7.09
N ASP A 116 -1.44 26.67 6.12
CA ASP A 116 -1.67 28.11 6.31
C ASP A 116 -3.02 28.34 7.02
N GLU A 117 -4.15 27.94 6.43
CA GLU A 117 -5.47 28.00 7.09
C GLU A 117 -5.99 26.63 7.58
N THR A 118 -6.67 26.62 8.74
CA THR A 118 -7.32 25.41 9.23
C THR A 118 -8.60 25.09 8.45
N GLY A 119 -8.70 23.88 7.92
CA GLY A 119 -9.88 23.39 7.20
C GLY A 119 -10.32 22.01 7.69
N SER A 120 -11.63 21.84 7.95
CA SER A 120 -12.24 20.57 8.39
C SER A 120 -13.32 20.02 7.44
N VAL A 121 -13.64 20.74 6.36
CA VAL A 121 -14.53 20.25 5.29
C VAL A 121 -14.01 18.91 4.74
N SER A 122 -14.90 17.97 4.42
CA SER A 122 -14.50 16.70 3.80
C SER A 122 -13.70 16.98 2.54
N THR A 123 -12.46 16.49 2.46
CA THR A 123 -11.52 16.84 1.39
C THR A 123 -10.91 15.61 0.78
N ASN A 124 -10.95 15.55 -0.55
CA ASN A 124 -10.51 14.44 -1.39
C ASN A 124 -9.77 15.04 -2.58
N LEU A 125 -8.46 14.79 -2.63
CA LEU A 125 -7.52 15.41 -3.57
C LEU A 125 -6.89 14.35 -4.46
N THR A 126 -6.42 14.77 -5.61
CA THR A 126 -5.57 13.97 -6.51
C THR A 126 -4.32 14.77 -6.83
N ILE A 127 -3.16 14.20 -6.55
CA ILE A 127 -1.86 14.74 -6.91
C ILE A 127 -1.48 14.17 -8.28
N LYS A 128 -1.04 15.03 -9.19
CA LYS A 128 -0.47 14.68 -10.51
C LYS A 128 0.87 15.40 -10.67
N GLY A 129 1.63 15.02 -11.68
CA GLY A 129 2.79 15.76 -12.16
C GLY A 129 2.50 16.46 -13.48
N GLN A 130 3.37 17.37 -13.89
CA GLN A 130 3.43 17.82 -15.27
C GLN A 130 4.30 16.85 -16.08
N GLY A 131 3.74 16.27 -17.13
CA GLY A 131 4.41 15.42 -18.12
C GLY A 131 5.33 16.21 -19.06
N ALA A 132 6.30 16.94 -18.50
CA ALA A 132 7.29 17.74 -19.21
C ALA A 132 8.70 17.51 -18.65
N ASP A 133 9.70 17.56 -19.53
CA ASP A 133 11.08 17.18 -19.20
C ASP A 133 11.79 18.21 -18.30
N ASN A 134 11.46 19.50 -18.46
CA ASN A 134 11.92 20.61 -17.64
C ASN A 134 10.90 21.77 -17.73
N PRO A 135 9.76 21.70 -17.03
CA PRO A 135 8.74 22.73 -17.05
C PRO A 135 9.27 24.13 -16.69
N THR A 136 8.76 25.13 -17.39
CA THR A 136 8.96 26.55 -17.07
C THR A 136 8.11 26.97 -15.87
N THR A 137 8.45 28.12 -15.29
CA THR A 137 7.66 28.83 -14.28
C THR A 137 6.21 29.02 -14.74
N PHE A 138 5.31 29.25 -13.80
CA PHE A 138 3.95 29.68 -14.08
C PHE A 138 3.94 31.13 -14.60
N VAL A 139 2.90 31.49 -15.35
CA VAL A 139 2.68 32.86 -15.84
C VAL A 139 1.20 33.22 -15.70
N ASN A 140 0.91 34.50 -15.45
CA ASN A 140 -0.45 35.01 -15.30
C ASN A 140 -1.10 35.09 -16.70
N GLN A 141 -1.61 33.95 -17.13
CA GLN A 141 -2.32 33.70 -18.37
C GLN A 141 -3.40 32.68 -18.06
N ASN A 142 -4.63 32.90 -18.54
CA ASN A 142 -5.69 31.94 -18.30
C ASN A 142 -5.32 30.54 -18.81
N ARG A 143 -5.60 29.53 -17.99
CA ARG A 143 -5.34 28.10 -18.24
C ARG A 143 -3.86 27.72 -18.23
N ASN A 144 -2.97 28.49 -17.59
CA ASN A 144 -1.54 28.17 -17.58
C ASN A 144 -1.19 26.88 -16.83
N ILE A 145 -2.05 26.39 -15.93
CA ILE A 145 -1.86 25.11 -15.23
C ILE A 145 -2.65 24.02 -15.95
N THR A 146 -3.95 24.21 -16.18
CA THR A 146 -4.80 23.18 -16.84
C THR A 146 -4.42 22.87 -18.29
N SER A 147 -3.75 23.77 -19.01
CA SER A 147 -3.26 23.49 -20.37
C SER A 147 -1.92 22.74 -20.41
N ARG A 148 -1.27 22.50 -19.26
CA ARG A 148 -0.02 21.74 -19.20
C ARG A 148 -0.33 20.24 -19.32
N PRO A 149 0.48 19.46 -20.06
CA PRO A 149 0.29 18.02 -20.10
C PRO A 149 0.54 17.44 -18.70
N ALA A 150 -0.41 16.70 -18.16
CA ALA A 150 -0.25 15.97 -16.90
C ALA A 150 0.55 14.67 -17.10
N THR A 151 1.02 14.08 -16.00
CA THR A 151 1.48 12.69 -15.94
C THR A 151 0.32 11.71 -16.04
N ASN A 152 0.62 10.47 -16.39
CA ASN A 152 -0.33 9.36 -16.36
C ASN A 152 -0.54 8.89 -14.91
N ALA A 153 0.57 8.77 -14.18
CA ALA A 153 0.60 8.51 -12.75
C ALA A 153 -0.09 9.66 -12.00
N SER A 154 -0.94 9.29 -11.05
CA SER A 154 -1.56 10.17 -10.09
C SER A 154 -1.67 9.47 -8.74
N VAL A 155 -1.77 10.25 -7.67
CA VAL A 155 -1.89 9.74 -6.30
C VAL A 155 -3.12 10.36 -5.66
N VAL A 156 -4.07 9.50 -5.34
CA VAL A 156 -5.30 9.89 -4.67
C VAL A 156 -5.01 10.06 -3.18
N TRP A 157 -5.31 11.26 -2.68
CA TRP A 157 -5.27 11.61 -1.27
C TRP A 157 -6.72 11.83 -0.84
N ASN A 158 -7.41 10.76 -0.48
CA ASN A 158 -8.81 10.78 -0.07
C ASN A 158 -8.96 10.85 1.46
N ASN A 159 -10.14 11.27 1.91
CA ASN A 159 -10.52 11.36 3.32
C ASN A 159 -9.50 12.15 4.16
N LEU A 160 -8.97 13.26 3.63
CA LEU A 160 -8.00 14.07 4.39
C LEU A 160 -8.64 14.45 5.73
N PRO A 161 -8.00 14.12 6.87
CA PRO A 161 -8.45 14.64 8.15
C PRO A 161 -8.40 16.17 8.10
N GLY A 162 -9.17 16.81 8.98
CA GLY A 162 -9.10 18.26 9.12
C GLY A 162 -7.65 18.68 9.38
N TRP A 163 -7.16 19.68 8.64
CA TRP A 163 -5.97 20.40 9.06
C TRP A 163 -6.45 21.37 10.13
N THR A 164 -6.43 20.91 11.38
CA THR A 164 -7.03 21.62 12.53
C THR A 164 -6.04 22.53 13.26
N VAL A 165 -4.82 22.64 12.75
CA VAL A 165 -3.74 23.44 13.31
C VAL A 165 -3.01 24.13 12.15
N THR A 166 -2.91 25.45 12.18
CA THR A 166 -2.03 26.22 11.30
C THR A 166 -0.57 25.92 11.63
N SER A 167 0.34 26.21 10.71
CA SER A 167 1.77 25.93 10.79
C SER A 167 2.17 24.46 11.06
N GLU A 168 1.23 23.51 11.05
CA GLU A 168 1.54 22.07 11.13
C GLU A 168 2.17 21.59 9.82
N LYS A 169 3.30 20.86 9.90
CA LYS A 169 3.82 20.17 8.71
C LYS A 169 2.96 18.96 8.38
N LYS A 170 2.40 18.92 7.16
CA LYS A 170 1.60 17.82 6.62
C LYS A 170 2.32 17.23 5.42
N THR A 171 2.56 15.93 5.42
CA THR A 171 3.09 15.23 4.25
C THR A 171 1.96 14.71 3.37
N SER A 172 2.13 14.79 2.06
CA SER A 172 1.35 13.99 1.10
C SER A 172 1.54 12.49 1.35
N PRO A 173 0.69 11.62 0.77
CA PRO A 173 1.05 10.23 0.53
C PRO A 173 2.31 10.12 -0.36
N ASP A 174 2.86 8.92 -0.49
CA ASP A 174 3.99 8.69 -1.40
C ASP A 174 3.59 8.97 -2.87
N ILE A 175 4.34 9.85 -3.52
CA ILE A 175 4.22 10.27 -4.92
C ILE A 175 5.39 9.77 -5.77
N SER A 176 6.16 8.79 -5.28
CA SER A 176 7.28 8.15 -5.99
C SER A 176 6.92 7.77 -7.43
N SER A 177 5.72 7.27 -7.69
CA SER A 177 5.22 6.92 -9.04
C SER A 177 5.17 8.11 -10.01
N ILE A 178 4.74 9.28 -9.54
CA ILE A 178 4.67 10.53 -10.31
C ILE A 178 6.08 11.02 -10.62
N ILE A 179 6.97 11.04 -9.62
CA ILE A 179 8.37 11.44 -9.80
C ILE A 179 9.08 10.47 -10.75
N GLN A 180 8.84 9.16 -10.59
CA GLN A 180 9.43 8.11 -11.43
C GLN A 180 9.02 8.26 -12.89
N GLU A 181 7.76 8.58 -13.19
CA GLU A 181 7.31 8.86 -14.56
C GLU A 181 8.09 10.04 -15.15
N ILE A 182 8.23 11.14 -14.41
CA ILE A 182 8.92 12.36 -14.87
C ILE A 182 10.42 12.11 -15.11
N VAL A 183 11.13 11.46 -14.19
CA VAL A 183 12.58 11.23 -14.34
C VAL A 183 12.93 10.16 -15.37
N ASN A 184 11.96 9.31 -15.75
CA ASN A 184 12.10 8.34 -16.84
C ASN A 184 11.94 8.96 -18.23
N ARG A 185 11.50 10.22 -18.35
CA ARG A 185 11.28 10.87 -19.63
C ARG A 185 12.59 11.05 -20.41
N PRO A 186 12.60 10.85 -21.74
CA PRO A 186 13.83 10.84 -22.54
C PRO A 186 14.57 12.20 -22.59
N GLY A 187 13.91 13.32 -22.27
CA GLY A 187 14.55 14.63 -22.12
C GLY A 187 14.89 15.03 -20.68
N TRP A 188 14.53 14.23 -19.67
CA TRP A 188 14.92 14.53 -18.28
C TRP A 188 16.44 14.56 -18.14
N THR A 189 16.95 15.55 -17.43
CA THR A 189 18.38 15.77 -17.17
C THR A 189 18.57 16.12 -15.71
N ASN A 190 19.67 15.66 -15.10
CA ASN A 190 20.00 16.00 -13.72
C ASN A 190 20.09 17.52 -13.53
N GLY A 191 19.33 18.06 -12.57
CA GLY A 191 19.18 19.50 -12.33
C GLY A 191 17.95 20.12 -13.01
N ASN A 192 17.15 19.35 -13.77
CA ASN A 192 15.87 19.82 -14.27
C ASN A 192 14.91 20.17 -13.13
N SER A 193 13.92 21.00 -13.46
CA SER A 193 12.78 21.26 -12.59
C SER A 193 11.66 20.27 -12.88
N LEU A 194 10.74 20.05 -11.94
CA LEU A 194 9.46 19.37 -12.20
C LEU A 194 8.30 20.18 -11.62
N VAL A 195 7.09 19.90 -12.08
CA VAL A 195 5.85 20.47 -11.52
C VAL A 195 4.98 19.33 -10.99
N LEU A 196 4.41 19.53 -9.80
CA LEU A 196 3.33 18.75 -9.23
C LEU A 196 2.07 19.61 -9.17
N THR A 197 0.91 19.02 -9.34
CA THR A 197 -0.38 19.71 -9.31
C THR A 197 -1.35 18.98 -8.41
N ILE A 198 -2.23 19.71 -7.73
CA ILE A 198 -3.25 19.18 -6.84
C ILE A 198 -4.60 19.77 -7.20
N GLU A 199 -5.57 18.90 -7.43
CA GLU A 199 -6.99 19.22 -7.64
C GLU A 199 -7.85 18.34 -6.74
N GLY A 200 -9.12 18.70 -6.53
CA GLY A 200 -10.03 17.85 -5.79
C GLY A 200 -11.28 18.55 -5.29
N THR A 201 -11.92 17.95 -4.29
CA THR A 201 -13.10 18.51 -3.61
C THR A 201 -12.79 18.77 -2.14
N GLY A 202 -13.50 19.73 -1.53
CA GLY A 202 -13.18 20.24 -0.20
C GLY A 202 -12.15 21.36 -0.24
N ARG A 203 -11.41 21.57 0.85
CA ARG A 203 -10.36 22.59 0.97
C ARG A 203 -9.37 22.18 2.07
N ARG A 204 -8.09 22.19 1.74
CA ARG A 204 -6.98 22.26 2.70
C ARG A 204 -6.03 23.34 2.21
N THR A 205 -5.65 24.25 3.08
CA THR A 205 -4.89 25.44 2.68
C THR A 205 -3.46 25.33 3.17
N ALA A 206 -2.52 25.41 2.24
CA ALA A 206 -1.09 25.32 2.53
C ALA A 206 -0.40 26.67 2.32
N GLU A 207 0.69 26.89 3.03
CA GLU A 207 1.61 28.02 2.79
C GLU A 207 2.12 27.99 1.34
N SER A 208 2.03 29.12 0.64
CA SER A 208 2.69 29.34 -0.66
C SER A 208 4.08 29.96 -0.48
N TYR A 209 4.82 30.18 -1.57
CA TYR A 209 6.03 31.01 -1.56
C TYR A 209 5.76 32.46 -1.17
N ASN A 210 4.58 32.98 -1.51
CA ASN A 210 4.19 34.37 -1.29
C ASN A 210 3.57 34.61 0.10
N GLY A 211 3.08 33.57 0.78
CA GLY A 211 2.80 33.55 2.22
C GLY A 211 4.11 33.56 2.99
N GLU A 212 4.71 32.39 3.18
CA GLU A 212 6.06 32.25 3.74
C GLU A 212 6.96 31.32 2.91
N SER A 213 7.88 31.93 2.17
CA SER A 213 8.94 31.29 1.36
C SER A 213 9.75 30.18 2.05
N VAL A 214 9.93 30.20 3.39
CA VAL A 214 10.62 29.12 4.11
C VAL A 214 9.71 27.93 4.47
N ASN A 215 8.40 28.08 4.29
CA ASN A 215 7.36 27.10 4.62
C ASN A 215 6.56 26.61 3.41
N ALA A 216 6.58 27.36 2.31
CA ALA A 216 6.19 26.97 0.96
C ALA A 216 6.53 25.52 0.62
N PRO A 217 5.81 24.82 -0.28
CA PRO A 217 5.86 23.37 -0.36
C PRO A 217 7.28 22.81 -0.56
N LEU A 218 7.62 21.73 0.14
CA LEU A 218 8.91 21.07 0.11
C LEU A 218 8.77 19.66 -0.45
N LEU A 219 9.24 19.44 -1.67
CA LEU A 219 9.39 18.10 -2.23
C LEU A 219 10.60 17.42 -1.59
N VAL A 220 10.42 16.22 -1.07
CA VAL A 220 11.47 15.32 -0.61
C VAL A 220 11.47 14.08 -1.52
N VAL A 221 12.64 13.64 -1.99
CA VAL A 221 12.79 12.47 -2.87
C VAL A 221 13.98 11.63 -2.43
N SER A 222 13.76 10.34 -2.21
CA SER A 222 14.82 9.34 -2.03
C SER A 222 14.93 8.46 -3.27
N TYR A 223 16.15 8.20 -3.76
CA TYR A 223 16.39 7.44 -4.98
C TYR A 223 17.74 6.70 -4.96
N LEU A 224 17.88 5.69 -5.83
CA LEU A 224 19.17 5.06 -6.15
C LEU A 224 19.77 5.72 -7.40
N PRO A 225 21.05 6.15 -7.36
CA PRO A 225 21.73 6.66 -8.55
C PRO A 225 21.99 5.49 -9.52
N SER A 226 21.39 5.55 -10.71
CA SER A 226 21.56 4.53 -11.74
C SER A 226 23.03 4.37 -12.15
N GLY A 227 23.46 3.11 -12.30
CA GLY A 227 24.82 2.77 -12.73
C GLY A 227 25.18 3.40 -14.08
N VAL A 228 26.45 3.80 -14.21
CA VAL A 228 27.02 4.55 -15.34
C VAL A 228 26.49 4.09 -16.71
N PRO A 229 26.07 5.01 -17.61
CA PRO A 229 25.58 4.65 -18.93
C PRO A 229 26.69 4.00 -19.77
N THR A 230 26.47 2.75 -20.19
CA THR A 230 27.30 2.08 -21.19
C THR A 230 26.91 2.53 -22.60
N SER A 231 27.91 2.97 -23.37
CA SER A 231 27.72 3.54 -24.71
C SER A 231 27.13 2.54 -25.71
N THR A 232 26.12 2.99 -26.45
CA THR A 232 25.34 2.29 -27.48
C THR A 232 26.18 1.68 -28.61
N PRO A 233 25.69 0.58 -29.21
CA PRO A 233 25.62 0.50 -30.68
C PRO A 233 24.19 0.21 -31.18
N THR A 234 23.70 1.06 -32.08
CA THR A 234 22.45 0.93 -32.86
C THR A 234 22.68 0.09 -34.14
N PRO A 235 21.64 -0.33 -34.91
CA PRO A 235 20.19 -0.46 -34.61
C PRO A 235 19.52 -1.77 -35.13
N ILE A 236 18.38 -2.15 -34.56
CA ILE A 236 17.18 -2.65 -35.29
C ILE A 236 15.94 -2.10 -34.54
N PRO A 237 14.90 -1.57 -35.20
CA PRO A 237 13.72 -1.08 -34.51
C PRO A 237 12.86 -2.25 -33.98
N SER A 238 12.94 -2.50 -32.68
CA SER A 238 11.85 -3.14 -31.93
C SER A 238 10.86 -2.04 -31.51
N PRO A 239 9.53 -2.24 -31.56
CA PRO A 239 8.58 -1.20 -31.18
C PRO A 239 8.76 -0.83 -29.70
N THR A 240 8.98 0.47 -29.45
CA THR A 240 8.96 1.05 -28.10
C THR A 240 7.61 0.75 -27.44
N PRO A 241 7.55 0.26 -26.19
CA PRO A 241 6.30 0.21 -25.45
C PRO A 241 5.89 1.66 -25.14
N THR A 242 4.88 2.14 -25.87
CA THR A 242 4.32 3.48 -25.65
C THR A 242 3.56 3.51 -24.33
N SER A 243 4.11 4.16 -23.30
CA SER A 243 3.37 4.51 -22.09
C SER A 243 2.43 5.69 -22.38
N THR A 244 1.39 5.46 -23.18
CA THR A 244 0.28 6.39 -23.33
C THR A 244 -0.37 6.65 -21.97
N PRO A 245 -0.76 7.91 -21.66
CA PRO A 245 -1.79 8.13 -20.66
C PRO A 245 -3.02 7.31 -21.04
N PHE A 246 -3.46 6.45 -20.13
CA PHE A 246 -4.76 5.84 -20.28
C PHE A 246 -5.83 6.91 -20.00
N PRO A 247 -6.88 7.02 -20.83
CA PRO A 247 -7.93 8.01 -20.62
C PRO A 247 -8.62 7.82 -19.27
N GLU A 248 -9.17 8.93 -18.75
CA GLU A 248 -10.21 8.91 -17.73
C GLU A 248 -11.26 7.85 -18.07
N GLY A 249 -11.58 6.97 -17.10
CA GLY A 249 -12.41 5.79 -17.36
C GLY A 249 -11.65 4.57 -17.89
N THR A 250 -10.40 4.36 -17.47
CA THR A 250 -9.62 3.12 -17.69
C THR A 250 -9.19 2.52 -16.34
N ILE A 251 -9.26 1.19 -16.20
CA ILE A 251 -8.72 0.43 -15.05
C ILE A 251 -7.82 -0.70 -15.57
N ARG A 252 -6.67 -0.92 -14.94
CA ARG A 252 -5.67 -1.94 -15.31
C ARG A 252 -5.24 -2.75 -14.11
N PHE A 253 -5.49 -4.05 -14.14
CA PHE A 253 -5.14 -4.94 -13.03
C PHE A 253 -4.46 -6.23 -13.50
N ALA A 254 -3.66 -6.82 -12.62
CA ALA A 254 -3.06 -8.13 -12.85
C ALA A 254 -3.88 -9.23 -12.20
N VAL A 255 -3.87 -10.43 -12.78
CA VAL A 255 -4.43 -11.65 -12.18
C VAL A 255 -3.35 -12.72 -12.15
N ILE A 256 -3.16 -13.30 -10.97
CA ILE A 256 -2.25 -14.43 -10.69
C ILE A 256 -3.01 -15.51 -9.91
N GLY A 257 -2.46 -16.72 -9.86
CA GLY A 257 -3.03 -17.84 -9.11
C GLY A 257 -1.97 -18.92 -8.94
N ASP A 258 -2.08 -19.70 -7.87
CA ASP A 258 -1.21 -20.86 -7.62
C ASP A 258 0.28 -20.40 -7.61
N TYR A 259 0.51 -19.40 -6.76
CA TYR A 259 1.76 -18.68 -6.53
C TYR A 259 2.12 -18.75 -5.03
N GLY A 260 3.18 -18.09 -4.58
CA GLY A 260 3.58 -18.12 -3.18
C GLY A 260 4.27 -19.42 -2.77
N ASP A 261 5.27 -19.85 -3.54
CA ASP A 261 6.19 -20.96 -3.22
C ASP A 261 7.64 -20.45 -3.01
N ASP A 262 7.84 -19.13 -3.05
CA ASP A 262 9.14 -18.46 -3.11
C ASP A 262 10.07 -18.98 -4.23
N SER A 263 9.47 -19.38 -5.35
CA SER A 263 10.16 -20.03 -6.45
C SER A 263 10.81 -19.03 -7.41
N ALA A 264 11.84 -19.48 -8.15
CA ALA A 264 12.43 -18.67 -9.22
C ALA A 264 11.44 -18.41 -10.39
N ASP A 265 10.38 -19.21 -10.51
CA ASP A 265 9.33 -19.01 -11.51
C ASP A 265 8.32 -17.95 -11.06
N GLU A 266 7.95 -17.98 -9.77
CA GLU A 266 7.21 -16.91 -9.11
C GLU A 266 7.95 -15.58 -9.20
N GLU A 267 9.26 -15.53 -8.92
CA GLU A 267 10.05 -14.30 -9.05
C GLU A 267 9.96 -13.72 -10.48
N ARG A 268 9.96 -14.57 -11.53
CA ARG A 268 9.78 -14.09 -12.91
C ARG A 268 8.37 -13.55 -13.16
N VAL A 269 7.33 -14.19 -12.61
CA VAL A 269 5.93 -13.72 -12.74
C VAL A 269 5.70 -12.43 -11.96
N ALA A 270 6.22 -12.32 -10.73
CA ALA A 270 6.18 -11.09 -9.94
C ALA A 270 6.87 -9.93 -10.65
N ASN A 271 8.06 -10.16 -11.21
CA ASN A 271 8.76 -9.15 -12.03
C ASN A 271 7.95 -8.73 -13.27
N LEU A 272 7.28 -9.67 -13.93
CA LEU A 272 6.37 -9.38 -15.06
C LEU A 272 5.19 -8.49 -14.60
N VAL A 273 4.49 -8.88 -13.54
CA VAL A 273 3.36 -8.13 -12.97
C VAL A 273 3.78 -6.73 -12.55
N ASN A 274 4.89 -6.61 -11.82
CA ASN A 274 5.44 -5.31 -11.38
C ASN A 274 5.85 -4.43 -12.56
N SER A 275 6.33 -5.01 -13.68
CA SER A 275 6.67 -4.26 -14.89
C SER A 275 5.48 -3.58 -15.57
N TRP A 276 4.25 -4.05 -15.31
CA TRP A 276 3.03 -3.44 -15.84
C TRP A 276 2.51 -2.25 -15.03
N ASN A 277 3.01 -2.08 -13.80
CA ASN A 277 2.49 -1.15 -12.79
C ASN A 277 0.94 -1.13 -12.75
N PRO A 278 0.29 -2.27 -12.44
CA PRO A 278 -1.17 -2.33 -12.34
C PRO A 278 -1.69 -1.50 -11.17
N ASP A 279 -2.95 -1.05 -11.28
CA ASP A 279 -3.67 -0.33 -10.23
C ASP A 279 -3.79 -1.21 -8.97
N PHE A 280 -4.11 -2.48 -9.18
CA PHE A 280 -4.20 -3.54 -8.17
C PHE A 280 -3.91 -4.93 -8.75
N VAL A 281 -3.71 -5.91 -7.87
CA VAL A 281 -3.54 -7.34 -8.19
C VAL A 281 -4.73 -8.13 -7.63
N VAL A 282 -5.26 -9.05 -8.41
CA VAL A 282 -6.27 -10.04 -8.01
C VAL A 282 -5.62 -11.42 -7.97
N THR A 283 -5.98 -12.26 -6.99
CA THR A 283 -5.49 -13.65 -6.95
C THR A 283 -6.63 -14.67 -6.99
N THR A 284 -6.43 -15.74 -7.76
CA THR A 284 -7.34 -16.89 -7.83
C THR A 284 -6.96 -18.00 -6.85
N GLY A 285 -6.47 -17.63 -5.67
CA GLY A 285 -6.20 -18.55 -4.56
C GLY A 285 -4.94 -19.39 -4.70
N ASP A 286 -4.70 -20.17 -3.65
CA ASP A 286 -3.41 -20.77 -3.31
C ASP A 286 -2.33 -19.70 -3.30
N ASN A 287 -2.37 -18.90 -2.22
CA ASN A 287 -1.54 -17.72 -2.05
C ASN A 287 -0.22 -18.02 -1.33
N ASN A 288 -0.16 -19.12 -0.57
CA ASN A 288 0.95 -19.43 0.32
C ASN A 288 1.15 -20.94 0.48
N TYR A 289 2.03 -21.52 -0.32
CA TYR A 289 2.47 -22.92 -0.20
C TYR A 289 3.46 -23.09 0.98
N PRO A 290 3.58 -24.31 1.53
CA PRO A 290 2.84 -25.52 1.18
C PRO A 290 1.45 -25.62 1.82
N ASP A 291 1.19 -24.94 2.94
CA ASP A 291 0.02 -25.22 3.80
C ASP A 291 -0.61 -23.95 4.41
N GLY A 292 -0.44 -22.78 3.79
CA GLY A 292 -1.01 -21.52 4.27
C GLY A 292 -0.35 -20.98 5.55
N GLU A 293 0.83 -21.49 5.94
CA GLU A 293 1.44 -21.20 7.24
C GLU A 293 1.87 -19.74 7.44
N ALA A 294 1.70 -19.22 8.67
CA ALA A 294 2.18 -17.89 9.06
C ALA A 294 3.71 -17.73 8.98
N THR A 295 4.45 -18.84 9.00
CA THR A 295 5.91 -18.90 8.86
C THR A 295 6.40 -18.66 7.44
N THR A 296 5.58 -18.91 6.41
CA THR A 296 5.94 -18.76 4.99
C THR A 296 5.30 -17.54 4.35
N ILE A 297 4.09 -17.15 4.80
CA ILE A 297 3.22 -16.17 4.12
C ILE A 297 3.92 -14.86 3.73
N ASP A 298 4.81 -14.34 4.58
CA ASP A 298 5.50 -13.09 4.30
C ASP A 298 6.64 -13.21 3.29
N THR A 299 7.34 -14.35 3.29
CA THR A 299 8.39 -14.64 2.32
C THR A 299 7.78 -14.95 0.95
N ASN A 300 6.64 -15.63 0.95
CA ASN A 300 5.99 -16.12 -0.25
C ASN A 300 5.16 -15.03 -0.95
N ILE A 301 4.56 -14.09 -0.20
CA ILE A 301 3.72 -13.02 -0.78
C ILE A 301 4.39 -11.65 -0.67
N GLY A 302 4.75 -11.23 0.55
CA GLY A 302 5.23 -9.88 0.86
C GLY A 302 6.51 -9.50 0.11
N LYS A 303 7.43 -10.45 -0.04
CA LYS A 303 8.67 -10.34 -0.83
C LYS A 303 8.45 -9.83 -2.26
N TYR A 304 7.32 -10.19 -2.87
CA TYR A 304 7.01 -9.92 -4.28
C TYR A 304 5.96 -8.83 -4.47
N TYR A 305 5.01 -8.72 -3.54
CA TYR A 305 3.77 -7.96 -3.70
C TYR A 305 3.44 -7.01 -2.55
N SER A 306 4.30 -6.82 -1.54
CA SER A 306 4.03 -5.94 -0.38
C SER A 306 3.57 -4.53 -0.77
N GLN A 307 4.10 -3.95 -1.86
CA GLN A 307 3.68 -2.66 -2.42
C GLN A 307 2.19 -2.55 -2.80
N TYR A 308 1.45 -3.66 -2.85
CA TYR A 308 0.00 -3.71 -3.08
C TYR A 308 -0.81 -4.07 -1.82
N ILE A 309 -0.19 -4.62 -0.77
CA ILE A 309 -0.89 -5.17 0.40
C ILE A 309 -1.24 -4.04 1.37
N GLY A 310 -2.55 -3.89 1.67
CA GLY A 310 -3.04 -2.93 2.66
C GLY A 310 -2.71 -3.39 4.08
N ASN A 311 -2.42 -2.43 4.98
CA ASN A 311 -2.14 -2.71 6.41
C ASN A 311 -0.99 -3.73 6.64
N TYR A 312 -0.07 -3.85 5.69
CA TYR A 312 1.03 -4.81 5.69
C TYR A 312 1.90 -4.72 6.95
N GLN A 313 2.09 -5.86 7.63
CA GLN A 313 2.91 -5.99 8.85
C GLN A 313 4.20 -6.80 8.62
N GLY A 314 4.53 -7.12 7.37
CA GLY A 314 5.67 -7.95 7.02
C GLY A 314 6.99 -7.18 6.85
N SER A 315 8.00 -7.88 6.36
CA SER A 315 9.41 -7.47 6.41
C SER A 315 9.95 -6.87 5.12
N TYR A 316 9.21 -6.95 4.01
CA TYR A 316 9.72 -6.70 2.65
C TYR A 316 9.37 -5.33 2.06
N GLY A 317 8.71 -4.46 2.84
CA GLY A 317 8.30 -3.13 2.40
C GLY A 317 7.45 -2.42 3.46
N LEU A 318 6.96 -1.21 3.13
CA LEU A 318 6.02 -0.47 3.99
C LEU A 318 4.55 -0.86 3.77
N GLY A 319 4.28 -1.71 2.78
CA GLY A 319 2.92 -1.99 2.33
C GLY A 319 2.37 -0.97 1.35
N SER A 320 1.07 -1.04 1.15
CA SER A 320 0.23 -0.03 0.52
C SER A 320 -0.65 0.64 1.58
N PHE A 321 -0.85 1.96 1.52
CA PHE A 321 -1.72 2.69 2.46
C PHE A 321 -3.21 2.30 2.33
N THR A 322 -3.59 1.78 1.16
CA THR A 322 -4.90 1.18 0.88
C THR A 322 -4.69 -0.23 0.34
N THR A 323 -5.61 -1.16 0.59
CA THR A 323 -5.54 -2.50 -0.01
C THR A 323 -5.64 -2.39 -1.54
N ARG A 324 -4.65 -2.92 -2.24
CA ARG A 324 -4.57 -3.05 -3.70
C ARG A 324 -4.19 -4.48 -4.13
N PHE A 325 -4.33 -5.43 -3.20
CA PHE A 325 -4.07 -6.84 -3.38
C PHE A 325 -5.31 -7.59 -2.90
N TRP A 326 -5.97 -8.29 -3.82
CA TRP A 326 -7.31 -8.85 -3.61
C TRP A 326 -7.26 -10.37 -3.81
N PRO A 327 -6.89 -11.13 -2.76
CA PRO A 327 -6.81 -12.57 -2.86
C PRO A 327 -8.17 -13.24 -2.68
N SER A 328 -8.33 -14.40 -3.30
CA SER A 328 -9.35 -15.39 -2.92
C SER A 328 -8.66 -16.54 -2.18
N LEU A 329 -9.40 -17.34 -1.41
CA LEU A 329 -8.86 -18.51 -0.72
C LEU A 329 -8.78 -19.73 -1.66
N GLY A 330 -7.63 -20.40 -1.67
CA GLY A 330 -7.43 -21.72 -2.27
C GLY A 330 -7.31 -22.83 -1.23
N ASN A 331 -7.22 -24.09 -1.69
CA ASN A 331 -7.22 -25.22 -0.76
C ASN A 331 -5.94 -25.28 0.09
N HIS A 332 -4.79 -24.82 -0.43
CA HIS A 332 -3.56 -24.77 0.35
C HIS A 332 -3.60 -23.70 1.45
N ASP A 333 -4.29 -22.58 1.21
CA ASP A 333 -4.54 -21.57 2.26
C ASP A 333 -5.41 -22.17 3.39
N TRP A 334 -6.38 -23.01 3.04
CA TRP A 334 -7.29 -23.67 3.98
C TRP A 334 -6.65 -24.75 4.88
N HIS A 335 -5.44 -25.23 4.58
CA HIS A 335 -4.79 -26.28 5.38
C HIS A 335 -4.52 -25.88 6.84
N THR A 336 -4.36 -24.58 7.11
CA THR A 336 -4.15 -24.03 8.47
C THR A 336 -5.32 -23.18 9.00
N ILE A 337 -6.37 -22.96 8.19
CA ILE A 337 -7.54 -22.18 8.60
C ILE A 337 -8.45 -23.02 9.51
N THR A 338 -8.96 -22.40 10.58
CA THR A 338 -9.95 -22.99 11.47
C THR A 338 -11.14 -22.06 11.70
N CYS A 339 -12.35 -22.59 11.49
CA CYS A 339 -13.60 -21.85 11.64
C CYS A 339 -14.39 -22.32 12.87
N GLY A 340 -14.99 -21.36 13.58
CA GLY A 340 -15.86 -21.61 14.72
C GLY A 340 -16.96 -20.56 14.85
N ALA A 341 -17.69 -20.58 15.97
CA ALA A 341 -18.84 -19.69 16.20
C ALA A 341 -18.51 -18.18 16.25
N LEU A 342 -17.22 -17.81 16.26
CA LEU A 342 -16.74 -16.41 16.30
C LEU A 342 -16.09 -15.96 14.99
N GLY A 343 -16.11 -16.80 13.94
CA GLY A 343 -15.42 -16.55 12.66
C GLY A 343 -14.32 -17.58 12.38
N CYS A 344 -13.48 -17.27 11.38
CA CYS A 344 -12.36 -18.10 10.97
C CYS A 344 -11.04 -17.43 11.33
N ASN A 345 -10.00 -18.23 11.61
CA ASN A 345 -8.68 -17.79 12.04
C ASN A 345 -7.62 -18.58 11.27
N GLY A 346 -6.48 -17.96 10.98
CA GLY A 346 -5.40 -18.53 10.17
C GLY A 346 -4.56 -17.42 9.55
N ALA A 347 -3.37 -17.74 9.06
CA ALA A 347 -2.38 -16.74 8.63
C ALA A 347 -2.92 -15.75 7.59
N TYR A 348 -3.79 -16.21 6.68
CA TYR A 348 -4.46 -15.38 5.69
C TYR A 348 -5.20 -14.17 6.32
N PHE A 349 -5.99 -14.40 7.38
CA PHE A 349 -6.75 -13.35 8.08
C PHE A 349 -5.86 -12.48 8.99
N ASP A 350 -4.73 -13.02 9.46
CA ASP A 350 -3.75 -12.24 10.24
C ASP A 350 -2.88 -11.33 9.34
N TYR A 351 -2.78 -11.66 8.04
CA TYR A 351 -1.84 -11.05 7.09
C TYR A 351 -2.50 -10.06 6.12
N PHE A 352 -3.74 -10.33 5.70
CA PHE A 352 -4.52 -9.42 4.87
C PHE A 352 -5.51 -8.60 5.71
N THR A 353 -6.07 -7.55 5.11
CA THR A 353 -7.20 -6.81 5.68
C THR A 353 -8.17 -6.55 4.54
N LEU A 354 -9.29 -7.27 4.55
CA LEU A 354 -10.21 -7.40 3.41
C LEU A 354 -11.64 -7.03 3.81
N PRO A 355 -12.55 -6.76 2.86
CA PRO A 355 -13.93 -6.41 3.18
C PRO A 355 -14.76 -7.60 3.68
N ASN A 356 -15.96 -7.27 4.16
CA ASN A 356 -17.01 -8.22 4.56
C ASN A 356 -16.57 -9.22 5.64
N ASN A 357 -16.33 -10.48 5.27
CA ASN A 357 -15.90 -11.55 6.17
C ASN A 357 -14.53 -12.15 5.78
N GLU A 358 -13.84 -11.48 4.83
CA GLU A 358 -12.51 -11.79 4.28
C GLU A 358 -12.38 -13.10 3.49
N ARG A 359 -13.31 -14.06 3.66
CA ARG A 359 -13.38 -15.31 2.89
C ARG A 359 -14.02 -15.09 1.53
N TYR A 360 -15.12 -14.37 1.53
CA TYR A 360 -15.81 -13.90 0.33
C TYR A 360 -16.28 -12.46 0.51
N TYR A 361 -16.02 -11.64 -0.50
CA TYR A 361 -16.14 -10.19 -0.39
C TYR A 361 -16.28 -9.56 -1.77
N ASP A 362 -16.72 -8.30 -1.78
CA ASP A 362 -16.88 -7.53 -3.01
C ASP A 362 -16.18 -6.17 -2.90
N VAL A 363 -15.63 -5.69 -4.01
CA VAL A 363 -14.95 -4.39 -4.10
C VAL A 363 -15.40 -3.68 -5.36
N ASP A 364 -16.01 -2.52 -5.19
CA ASP A 364 -16.40 -1.63 -6.29
C ASP A 364 -15.24 -0.69 -6.64
N MET A 365 -14.76 -0.79 -7.88
CA MET A 365 -13.73 0.10 -8.47
C MET A 365 -14.36 1.10 -9.45
N GLY A 366 -15.69 1.26 -9.45
CA GLY A 366 -16.47 2.15 -10.30
C GLY A 366 -16.75 1.56 -11.69
N LEU A 367 -15.71 1.38 -12.52
CA LEU A 367 -15.89 0.77 -13.84
C LEU A 367 -15.98 -0.77 -13.76
N VAL A 368 -15.28 -1.36 -12.79
CA VAL A 368 -15.18 -2.81 -12.55
C VAL A 368 -15.64 -3.08 -11.11
N HIS A 369 -16.50 -4.07 -10.91
CA HIS A 369 -16.82 -4.60 -9.58
C HIS A 369 -16.25 -6.01 -9.48
N LEU A 370 -15.46 -6.26 -8.45
CA LEU A 370 -14.83 -7.55 -8.18
C LEU A 370 -15.60 -8.31 -7.10
N TYR A 371 -15.81 -9.62 -7.29
CA TYR A 371 -16.45 -10.50 -6.31
C TYR A 371 -15.55 -11.71 -6.05
N SER A 372 -14.92 -11.74 -4.88
CA SER A 372 -14.17 -12.88 -4.37
C SER A 372 -15.13 -13.90 -3.77
N ILE A 373 -14.95 -15.17 -4.13
CA ILE A 373 -15.74 -16.31 -3.64
C ILE A 373 -14.79 -17.34 -3.02
N ASP A 374 -15.16 -17.85 -1.84
CA ASP A 374 -14.51 -19.03 -1.28
C ASP A 374 -15.12 -20.29 -1.92
N SER A 375 -14.24 -21.07 -2.54
CA SER A 375 -14.59 -22.27 -3.29
C SER A 375 -14.19 -23.56 -2.59
N ASP A 376 -13.62 -23.51 -1.39
CA ASP A 376 -13.20 -24.70 -0.65
C ASP A 376 -14.38 -25.41 0.03
N SER A 377 -14.20 -26.70 0.29
CA SER A 377 -15.07 -27.49 1.17
C SER A 377 -15.12 -27.02 2.62
N GLY A 378 -14.12 -26.26 3.09
CA GLY A 378 -14.05 -25.70 4.43
C GLY A 378 -15.00 -24.53 4.69
N GLU A 379 -15.47 -23.83 3.65
CA GLU A 379 -16.28 -22.61 3.80
C GLU A 379 -17.59 -22.87 4.58
N PRO A 380 -17.75 -22.31 5.80
CA PRO A 380 -18.91 -22.59 6.65
C PRO A 380 -20.24 -22.09 6.08
N ASP A 381 -20.24 -21.03 5.27
CA ASP A 381 -21.44 -20.51 4.60
C ASP A 381 -21.81 -21.30 3.33
N GLY A 382 -20.99 -22.28 2.96
CA GLY A 382 -21.18 -23.27 1.90
C GLY A 382 -20.77 -22.81 0.49
N ARG A 383 -20.45 -23.79 -0.37
CA ARG A 383 -19.93 -23.58 -1.73
C ARG A 383 -20.79 -24.12 -2.89
N ASP A 384 -22.05 -24.49 -2.64
CA ASP A 384 -22.99 -24.83 -3.72
C ASP A 384 -23.91 -23.65 -4.08
N SER A 385 -24.61 -23.73 -5.22
CA SER A 385 -25.40 -22.62 -5.77
C SER A 385 -26.63 -22.21 -4.95
N ASN A 386 -26.93 -22.88 -3.84
CA ASN A 386 -27.99 -22.52 -2.89
C ASN A 386 -27.43 -22.06 -1.52
N SER A 387 -26.10 -21.96 -1.38
CA SER A 387 -25.43 -21.62 -0.13
C SER A 387 -25.69 -20.18 0.32
N VAL A 388 -25.33 -19.84 1.56
CA VAL A 388 -25.47 -18.46 2.08
C VAL A 388 -24.61 -17.50 1.25
N GLN A 389 -23.39 -17.92 0.93
CA GLN A 389 -22.48 -17.22 0.03
C GLN A 389 -23.05 -17.06 -1.39
N ALA A 390 -23.64 -18.11 -1.98
CA ALA A 390 -24.20 -18.03 -3.34
C ALA A 390 -25.40 -17.08 -3.42
N ASN A 391 -26.28 -17.08 -2.41
CA ASN A 391 -27.37 -16.11 -2.29
C ASN A 391 -26.86 -14.66 -2.12
N TRP A 392 -25.80 -14.46 -1.33
CA TRP A 392 -25.13 -13.17 -1.20
C TRP A 392 -24.63 -12.67 -2.57
N LEU A 393 -23.88 -13.50 -3.32
CA LEU A 393 -23.36 -13.13 -4.64
C LEU A 393 -24.48 -12.79 -5.62
N GLN A 394 -25.52 -13.62 -5.69
CA GLN A 394 -26.69 -13.37 -6.55
C GLN A 394 -27.33 -12.02 -6.21
N SER A 395 -27.49 -11.70 -4.92
CA SER A 395 -28.07 -10.42 -4.50
C SER A 395 -27.19 -9.22 -4.85
N LYS A 396 -25.86 -9.36 -4.75
CA LYS A 396 -24.88 -8.33 -5.06
C LYS A 396 -24.86 -8.01 -6.55
N LEU A 397 -24.66 -9.02 -7.41
CA LEU A 397 -24.68 -8.86 -8.87
C LEU A 397 -25.99 -8.24 -9.36
N ALA A 398 -27.13 -8.65 -8.80
CA ALA A 398 -28.45 -8.09 -9.15
C ALA A 398 -28.63 -6.60 -8.75
N THR A 399 -27.74 -6.04 -7.94
CA THR A 399 -27.75 -4.62 -7.52
C THR A 399 -26.58 -3.81 -8.08
N SER A 400 -25.67 -4.44 -8.83
CA SER A 400 -24.51 -3.75 -9.41
C SER A 400 -24.94 -2.68 -10.41
N SER A 401 -24.21 -1.56 -10.41
CA SER A 401 -24.29 -0.51 -11.43
C SER A 401 -23.01 -0.38 -12.24
N SER A 402 -22.01 -1.20 -11.95
CA SER A 402 -20.68 -1.15 -12.56
C SER A 402 -20.73 -1.71 -13.98
N CYS A 403 -19.81 -1.30 -14.85
CA CYS A 403 -19.87 -1.77 -16.23
C CYS A 403 -19.40 -3.22 -16.37
N PHE A 404 -18.39 -3.65 -15.61
CA PHE A 404 -17.86 -5.02 -15.67
C PHE A 404 -17.91 -5.69 -14.29
N ASP A 405 -18.85 -6.61 -14.10
CA ASP A 405 -18.91 -7.48 -12.92
C ASP A 405 -18.05 -8.73 -13.14
N ILE A 406 -17.02 -8.92 -12.30
CA ILE A 406 -16.04 -10.01 -12.44
C ILE A 406 -16.01 -10.86 -11.17
N VAL A 407 -16.27 -12.16 -11.31
CA VAL A 407 -16.24 -13.11 -10.19
C VAL A 407 -14.93 -13.90 -10.24
N PHE A 408 -14.26 -14.05 -9.10
CA PHE A 408 -13.00 -14.79 -9.02
C PHE A 408 -12.92 -15.68 -7.77
N PHE A 409 -12.35 -16.88 -7.92
CA PHE A 409 -12.22 -17.88 -6.86
C PHE A 409 -11.34 -19.04 -7.30
N HIS A 410 -10.82 -19.84 -6.37
CA HIS A 410 -9.83 -20.87 -6.69
C HIS A 410 -10.30 -22.02 -7.61
N HIS A 411 -11.23 -22.87 -7.17
CA HIS A 411 -11.55 -24.12 -7.87
C HIS A 411 -12.40 -23.93 -9.15
N PRO A 412 -11.90 -24.25 -10.36
CA PRO A 412 -12.57 -23.90 -11.62
C PRO A 412 -13.86 -24.71 -11.87
N PRO A 413 -15.00 -24.08 -12.23
CA PRO A 413 -16.23 -24.79 -12.62
C PRO A 413 -16.05 -25.65 -13.88
N TYR A 414 -15.14 -25.21 -14.75
CA TYR A 414 -14.76 -25.84 -16.00
C TYR A 414 -13.25 -25.72 -16.19
N SER A 415 -12.59 -26.85 -16.39
CA SER A 415 -11.16 -26.92 -16.72
C SER A 415 -10.91 -28.22 -17.50
N SER A 416 -10.00 -28.14 -18.46
CA SER A 416 -9.41 -29.27 -19.20
C SER A 416 -8.08 -29.75 -18.61
N GLY A 417 -7.63 -29.14 -17.51
CA GLY A 417 -6.38 -29.45 -16.82
C GLY A 417 -6.35 -30.82 -16.16
N ARG A 418 -5.42 -31.01 -15.23
CA ARG A 418 -5.18 -32.28 -14.54
C ARG A 418 -6.21 -32.53 -13.45
N HIS A 419 -6.58 -31.50 -12.70
CA HIS A 419 -7.62 -31.55 -11.67
C HIS A 419 -9.00 -31.49 -12.33
N GLY A 420 -9.16 -30.65 -13.35
CA GLY A 420 -10.35 -30.57 -14.18
C GLY A 420 -11.50 -29.83 -13.51
N SER A 421 -12.72 -30.13 -13.95
CA SER A 421 -13.90 -29.34 -13.59
C SER A 421 -14.45 -29.62 -12.19
N THR A 422 -14.53 -28.59 -11.35
CA THR A 422 -15.22 -28.64 -10.04
C THR A 422 -16.72 -28.42 -10.22
N THR A 423 -17.48 -29.51 -10.28
CA THR A 423 -18.92 -29.47 -10.62
C THR A 423 -19.77 -28.70 -9.62
N THR A 424 -19.41 -28.68 -8.33
CA THR A 424 -20.11 -27.91 -7.28
C THR A 424 -20.07 -26.40 -7.52
N MET A 425 -19.00 -25.89 -8.14
CA MET A 425 -18.84 -24.47 -8.46
C MET A 425 -19.52 -24.05 -9.76
N ARG A 426 -20.30 -24.93 -10.42
CA ARG A 426 -21.07 -24.60 -11.65
C ARG A 426 -22.36 -23.83 -11.30
N TRP A 427 -22.20 -22.72 -10.58
CA TRP A 427 -23.27 -21.78 -10.30
C TRP A 427 -23.62 -20.97 -11.57
N PRO A 428 -24.82 -20.42 -11.68
CA PRO A 428 -25.27 -19.77 -12.91
C PRO A 428 -24.84 -18.29 -12.96
N PHE A 429 -23.55 -18.02 -12.68
CA PHE A 429 -22.94 -16.68 -12.55
C PHE A 429 -23.34 -15.70 -13.66
N ILE A 430 -23.31 -16.17 -14.92
CA ILE A 430 -23.63 -15.34 -16.09
C ILE A 430 -25.10 -14.89 -16.08
N SER A 431 -26.02 -15.74 -15.60
CA SER A 431 -27.43 -15.37 -15.45
C SER A 431 -27.71 -14.45 -14.25
N TRP A 432 -26.74 -14.33 -13.33
CA TRP A 432 -26.81 -13.43 -12.18
C TRP A 432 -26.22 -12.05 -12.48
N GLY A 433 -25.39 -11.91 -13.52
CA GLY A 433 -24.84 -10.63 -13.98
C GLY A 433 -23.34 -10.64 -14.28
N ALA A 434 -22.61 -11.70 -13.92
CA ALA A 434 -21.16 -11.76 -14.13
C ALA A 434 -20.79 -11.74 -15.62
N GLU A 435 -19.79 -10.94 -16.00
CA GLU A 435 -19.29 -10.84 -17.38
C GLU A 435 -18.04 -11.67 -17.64
N SER A 436 -17.34 -12.10 -16.59
CA SER A 436 -16.32 -13.13 -16.65
C SER A 436 -16.17 -13.84 -15.30
N VAL A 437 -15.58 -15.04 -15.34
CA VAL A 437 -15.23 -15.83 -14.16
C VAL A 437 -13.76 -16.25 -14.24
N MET A 438 -13.00 -16.06 -13.16
CA MET A 438 -11.55 -16.30 -13.10
C MET A 438 -11.17 -17.28 -11.99
N ASN A 439 -10.33 -18.27 -12.32
CA ASN A 439 -10.00 -19.39 -11.47
C ASN A 439 -8.51 -19.79 -11.51
N GLY A 440 -8.09 -20.60 -10.54
CA GLY A 440 -6.74 -21.18 -10.41
C GLY A 440 -6.81 -22.71 -10.34
N HIS A 441 -6.12 -23.32 -9.37
CA HIS A 441 -6.11 -24.73 -8.97
C HIS A 441 -5.50 -25.71 -9.99
N ASP A 442 -5.85 -25.57 -11.26
CA ASP A 442 -5.14 -26.24 -12.34
C ASP A 442 -3.96 -25.37 -12.76
N HIS A 443 -2.74 -25.83 -12.48
CA HIS A 443 -1.51 -25.06 -12.68
C HIS A 443 -1.16 -24.87 -14.17
N LEU A 444 -1.93 -24.04 -14.87
CA LEU A 444 -1.84 -23.74 -16.29
C LEU A 444 -2.67 -22.51 -16.62
N TYR A 445 -2.60 -22.05 -17.87
CA TYR A 445 -3.53 -21.07 -18.41
C TYR A 445 -4.52 -21.72 -19.38
N GLU A 446 -5.82 -21.52 -19.15
CA GLU A 446 -6.89 -21.89 -20.06
C GLU A 446 -7.94 -20.78 -20.16
N ARG A 447 -8.32 -20.40 -21.38
CA ARG A 447 -9.54 -19.61 -21.61
C ARG A 447 -10.61 -20.50 -22.23
N LEU A 448 -11.75 -20.56 -21.56
CA LEU A 448 -12.95 -21.25 -22.03
C LEU A 448 -14.01 -20.24 -22.47
N ASP A 449 -14.84 -20.65 -23.43
CA ASP A 449 -16.09 -20.02 -23.80
C ASP A 449 -17.25 -20.84 -23.24
N VAL A 450 -18.06 -20.22 -22.37
CA VAL A 450 -19.25 -20.81 -21.74
C VAL A 450 -20.46 -20.02 -22.24
N GLY A 451 -21.10 -20.52 -23.29
CA GLY A 451 -22.31 -19.91 -23.85
C GLY A 451 -22.14 -18.49 -24.41
N GLY A 452 -20.92 -18.08 -24.79
CA GLY A 452 -20.58 -16.73 -25.26
C GLY A 452 -19.84 -15.87 -24.24
N THR A 453 -19.60 -16.37 -23.03
CA THR A 453 -18.97 -15.61 -21.93
C THR A 453 -17.63 -16.24 -21.51
N PRO A 454 -16.56 -15.44 -21.31
CA PRO A 454 -15.24 -15.98 -21.00
C PRO A 454 -15.14 -16.50 -19.56
N TYR A 455 -14.60 -17.71 -19.43
CA TYR A 455 -14.10 -18.28 -18.18
C TYR A 455 -12.59 -18.46 -18.31
N PHE A 456 -11.85 -18.26 -17.22
CA PHE A 456 -10.40 -18.36 -17.20
C PHE A 456 -9.92 -19.28 -16.09
N VAL A 457 -8.95 -20.13 -16.40
CA VAL A 457 -8.08 -20.82 -15.45
C VAL A 457 -6.68 -20.20 -15.59
N ASN A 458 -6.07 -19.81 -14.49
CA ASN A 458 -4.83 -19.03 -14.45
C ASN A 458 -3.97 -19.42 -13.25
N GLY A 459 -3.76 -20.72 -13.04
CA GLY A 459 -2.85 -21.25 -12.02
C GLY A 459 -1.39 -21.26 -12.45
N ALA A 460 -0.99 -20.36 -13.35
CA ALA A 460 0.35 -20.33 -13.92
C ALA A 460 1.31 -19.42 -13.12
N GLY A 461 0.98 -19.05 -11.88
CA GLY A 461 1.63 -17.95 -11.15
C GLY A 461 3.00 -18.28 -10.54
N GLY A 462 3.26 -19.53 -10.12
CA GLY A 462 4.59 -19.89 -9.60
C GLY A 462 4.81 -21.37 -9.28
N ASN A 463 3.75 -22.12 -8.95
CA ASN A 463 3.85 -23.54 -8.62
C ASN A 463 3.97 -24.43 -9.88
N GLY A 464 4.30 -25.71 -9.72
CA GLY A 464 4.68 -26.61 -10.83
C GLY A 464 3.53 -26.90 -11.81
N LEU A 465 3.74 -26.57 -13.10
CA LEU A 465 2.71 -26.63 -14.14
C LEU A 465 2.17 -28.04 -14.44
N TYR A 466 0.89 -28.12 -14.81
CA TYR A 466 0.15 -29.35 -15.10
C TYR A 466 -0.12 -29.58 -16.60
N THR A 467 -0.60 -30.79 -16.93
CA THR A 467 -1.00 -31.21 -18.27
C THR A 467 -2.52 -31.11 -18.48
N PHE A 468 -2.94 -31.00 -19.75
CA PHE A 468 -4.35 -30.95 -20.15
C PHE A 468 -4.95 -32.35 -20.28
N ASP A 469 -5.18 -33.01 -19.15
CA ASP A 469 -5.60 -34.41 -19.10
C ASP A 469 -7.13 -34.60 -19.34
N ASN A 470 -7.93 -33.54 -19.14
CA ASN A 470 -9.40 -33.60 -19.10
C ASN A 470 -10.13 -33.02 -20.32
N LEU A 471 -9.45 -32.85 -21.46
CA LEU A 471 -10.01 -32.24 -22.69
C LEU A 471 -11.35 -32.82 -23.19
N GLY A 472 -11.62 -34.10 -22.89
CA GLY A 472 -12.86 -34.78 -23.29
C GLY A 472 -14.01 -34.72 -22.28
N THR A 473 -13.84 -34.02 -21.14
CA THR A 473 -14.82 -34.04 -20.03
C THR A 473 -15.65 -32.76 -19.89
N LEU A 474 -15.35 -31.73 -20.69
CA LEU A 474 -16.14 -30.50 -20.73
C LEU A 474 -17.59 -30.79 -21.20
N PRO A 475 -18.61 -30.21 -20.54
CA PRO A 475 -20.00 -30.43 -20.92
C PRO A 475 -20.37 -29.64 -22.20
N ALA A 476 -21.47 -30.04 -22.84
CA ALA A 476 -21.99 -29.33 -24.00
C ALA A 476 -22.28 -27.85 -23.69
N GLY A 477 -21.89 -26.96 -24.60
CA GLY A 477 -21.97 -25.51 -24.42
C GLY A 477 -20.73 -24.87 -23.79
N VAL A 478 -19.73 -25.66 -23.40
CA VAL A 478 -18.43 -25.20 -22.90
C VAL A 478 -17.32 -25.61 -23.88
N THR A 479 -16.50 -24.65 -24.30
CA THR A 479 -15.40 -24.89 -25.25
C THR A 479 -14.08 -24.38 -24.67
N SER A 480 -13.08 -25.25 -24.59
CA SER A 480 -11.68 -24.84 -24.37
C SER A 480 -11.16 -24.11 -25.61
N VAL A 481 -10.90 -22.81 -25.52
CA VAL A 481 -10.51 -21.96 -26.66
C VAL A 481 -9.00 -21.79 -26.76
N ILE A 482 -8.34 -21.46 -25.63
CA ILE A 482 -6.89 -21.33 -25.53
C ILE A 482 -6.40 -22.15 -24.36
N ARG A 483 -5.24 -22.80 -24.53
CA ARG A 483 -4.58 -23.68 -23.56
C ARG A 483 -3.08 -23.46 -23.61
N TYR A 484 -2.46 -23.21 -22.47
CA TYR A 484 -1.03 -22.96 -22.36
C TYR A 484 -0.47 -23.46 -21.03
N ASN A 485 0.58 -24.26 -21.11
CA ASN A 485 1.28 -24.83 -19.95
C ASN A 485 2.80 -24.98 -20.21
N GLU A 486 3.35 -24.23 -21.17
CA GLU A 486 4.77 -24.31 -21.55
C GLU A 486 5.69 -23.47 -20.65
N ASN A 487 5.14 -22.49 -19.94
CA ASN A 487 5.84 -21.57 -19.04
C ASN A 487 4.81 -20.91 -18.09
N HIS A 488 5.26 -20.46 -16.93
CA HIS A 488 4.50 -19.62 -16.00
C HIS A 488 4.11 -18.27 -16.62
N GLY A 489 3.21 -17.54 -15.99
CA GLY A 489 2.75 -16.24 -16.46
C GLY A 489 1.69 -15.58 -15.58
N ALA A 490 1.19 -14.45 -16.05
CA ALA A 490 0.11 -13.69 -15.43
C ALA A 490 -0.82 -13.12 -16.50
N MET A 491 -2.04 -12.76 -16.09
CA MET A 491 -2.97 -12.03 -16.93
C MET A 491 -2.92 -10.54 -16.60
N LEU A 492 -2.82 -9.70 -17.62
CA LEU A 492 -3.10 -8.26 -17.55
C LEU A 492 -4.51 -8.01 -18.09
N VAL A 493 -5.35 -7.37 -17.29
CA VAL A 493 -6.70 -6.95 -17.69
C VAL A 493 -6.72 -5.43 -17.83
N THR A 494 -7.33 -4.92 -18.89
CA THR A 494 -7.55 -3.49 -19.13
C THR A 494 -9.02 -3.25 -19.45
N ALA A 495 -9.75 -2.65 -18.53
CA ALA A 495 -11.13 -2.22 -18.70
C ALA A 495 -11.18 -0.73 -19.10
N THR A 496 -12.07 -0.38 -20.02
CA THR A 496 -12.36 0.99 -20.45
C THR A 496 -13.87 1.19 -20.59
N THR A 497 -14.35 2.42 -20.70
CA THR A 497 -15.78 2.67 -21.01
C THR A 497 -16.23 2.16 -22.39
N LEU A 498 -15.35 1.56 -23.19
CA LEU A 498 -15.66 0.98 -24.51
C LEU A 498 -15.45 -0.53 -24.58
N GLY A 499 -15.02 -1.17 -23.49
CA GLY A 499 -14.80 -2.61 -23.42
C GLY A 499 -13.67 -3.02 -22.48
N ILE A 500 -13.51 -4.33 -22.33
CA ILE A 500 -12.49 -4.95 -21.48
C ILE A 500 -11.64 -5.94 -22.28
N THR A 501 -10.32 -5.82 -22.15
CA THR A 501 -9.33 -6.72 -22.76
C THR A 501 -8.64 -7.54 -21.68
N TYR A 502 -8.57 -8.85 -21.88
CA TYR A 502 -7.84 -9.82 -21.06
C TYR A 502 -6.63 -10.31 -21.88
N GLN A 503 -5.42 -10.18 -21.33
CA GLN A 503 -4.18 -10.54 -22.00
C GLN A 503 -3.34 -11.47 -21.11
N PHE A 504 -3.15 -12.72 -21.49
CA PHE A 504 -2.22 -13.60 -20.77
C PHE A 504 -0.83 -13.53 -21.38
N TYR A 505 0.16 -13.23 -20.54
CA TYR A 505 1.57 -13.17 -20.90
C TYR A 505 2.33 -14.22 -20.10
N ASN A 506 3.23 -14.93 -20.75
CA ASN A 506 4.17 -15.79 -20.02
C ASN A 506 5.27 -14.96 -19.33
N ALA A 507 5.97 -15.59 -18.39
CA ALA A 507 7.04 -15.02 -17.57
C ALA A 507 8.25 -14.45 -18.35
N ASN A 508 8.30 -14.64 -19.67
CA ASN A 508 9.28 -14.02 -20.57
C ASN A 508 8.69 -12.80 -21.32
N SER A 509 7.58 -12.24 -20.84
CA SER A 509 6.81 -11.14 -21.46
C SER A 509 6.24 -11.46 -22.85
N VAL A 510 6.07 -12.74 -23.21
CA VAL A 510 5.45 -13.12 -24.49
C VAL A 510 3.93 -13.19 -24.33
N LEU A 511 3.20 -12.42 -25.14
CA LEU A 511 1.75 -12.48 -25.23
C LEU A 511 1.33 -13.83 -25.82
N VAL A 512 0.52 -14.57 -25.07
CA VAL A 512 0.00 -15.91 -25.44
C VAL A 512 -1.46 -15.83 -25.86
N ASP A 513 -2.27 -15.03 -25.16
CA ASP A 513 -3.69 -14.85 -25.43
C ASP A 513 -4.09 -13.38 -25.29
N ASN A 514 -5.03 -12.95 -26.13
CA ASN A 514 -5.59 -11.60 -26.14
C ASN A 514 -7.06 -11.68 -26.53
N TYR A 515 -7.94 -11.53 -25.54
CA TYR A 515 -9.39 -11.58 -25.71
C TYR A 515 -10.00 -10.22 -25.35
N ASN A 516 -10.80 -9.65 -26.25
CA ASN A 516 -11.42 -8.34 -26.06
C ASN A 516 -12.94 -8.42 -26.19
N VAL A 517 -13.65 -7.87 -25.20
CA VAL A 517 -15.10 -7.71 -25.18
C VAL A 517 -15.41 -6.23 -25.33
N ALA A 518 -15.95 -5.83 -26.48
CA ALA A 518 -16.39 -4.45 -26.71
C ALA A 518 -17.75 -4.19 -26.04
N LYS A 519 -17.85 -3.13 -25.24
CA LYS A 519 -19.06 -2.74 -24.49
C LYS A 519 -19.03 -1.25 -24.22
N ASP A 520 -19.99 -0.49 -24.78
CA ASP A 520 -20.08 0.95 -24.54
C ASP A 520 -20.82 1.24 -23.23
N CYS A 521 -20.04 1.65 -22.22
CA CYS A 521 -20.46 2.06 -20.89
C CYS A 521 -20.71 3.58 -20.79
N SER A 522 -20.50 4.35 -21.87
CA SER A 522 -20.47 5.82 -21.82
C SER A 522 -21.85 6.47 -21.81
N ALA A 523 -22.92 5.67 -21.93
CA ALA A 523 -24.29 6.16 -21.86
C ALA A 523 -24.76 6.33 -20.40
N PRO A 524 -25.37 7.47 -20.02
CA PRO A 524 -25.99 7.58 -18.71
C PRO A 524 -27.11 6.54 -18.59
N SER A 525 -27.09 5.77 -17.50
CA SER A 525 -28.13 4.79 -17.19
C SER A 525 -29.52 5.44 -17.30
N PRO A 526 -30.44 4.90 -18.12
CA PRO A 526 -31.72 5.55 -18.37
C PRO A 526 -32.50 5.64 -17.05
N THR A 527 -32.78 6.87 -16.61
CA THR A 527 -33.68 7.11 -15.48
C THR A 527 -34.96 6.30 -15.71
N PRO A 528 -35.36 5.40 -14.78
CA PRO A 528 -36.52 4.55 -14.99
C PRO A 528 -37.78 5.43 -15.09
N SER A 529 -38.23 5.63 -16.32
CA SER A 529 -39.51 6.28 -16.60
C SER A 529 -40.62 5.45 -15.98
N PRO A 530 -41.59 6.04 -15.26
CA PRO A 530 -42.62 5.28 -14.55
C PRO A 530 -43.56 4.59 -15.54
N THR A 531 -43.30 3.31 -15.81
CA THR A 531 -44.12 2.49 -16.70
C THR A 531 -45.43 2.10 -16.03
N ASN A 532 -46.55 2.61 -16.56
CA ASN A 532 -47.89 2.30 -16.07
C ASN A 532 -48.17 0.79 -16.09
N SER A 533 -48.64 0.23 -14.97
CA SER A 533 -49.14 -1.14 -14.86
C SER A 533 -50.64 -1.13 -14.53
N PRO A 534 -51.47 -2.03 -15.10
CA PRO A 534 -52.90 -1.80 -15.20
C PRO A 534 -53.73 -2.13 -13.94
N THR A 535 -54.71 -1.25 -13.73
CA THR A 535 -55.96 -1.32 -12.98
C THR A 535 -56.39 -2.66 -12.34
N SER A 536 -56.70 -2.62 -11.05
CA SER A 536 -57.98 -3.15 -10.55
C SER A 536 -58.53 -2.28 -9.41
N THR A 537 -59.83 -1.97 -9.47
CA THR A 537 -60.52 -1.00 -8.59
C THR A 537 -61.39 -1.73 -7.57
N PRO A 538 -61.45 -1.23 -6.32
CA PRO A 538 -62.75 -0.97 -5.71
C PRO A 538 -62.88 0.46 -5.14
N THR A 539 -64.12 0.97 -5.14
CA THR A 539 -64.52 2.37 -4.90
C THR A 539 -64.94 2.61 -3.42
N PRO A 540 -65.38 3.81 -2.96
CA PRO A 540 -64.61 4.65 -2.04
C PRO A 540 -65.26 4.91 -0.66
N ILE A 541 -64.52 5.55 0.25
CA ILE A 541 -65.05 6.30 1.42
C ILE A 541 -64.30 7.65 1.52
N GLU A 542 -64.99 8.73 1.88
CA GLU A 542 -64.52 10.13 1.76
C GLU A 542 -63.83 10.74 3.00
N SER A 543 -62.87 11.65 2.75
CA SER A 543 -62.58 12.92 3.48
C SER A 543 -62.09 12.89 4.96
N PRO A 544 -61.49 13.99 5.50
CA PRO A 544 -61.34 15.36 4.97
C PRO A 544 -59.89 15.98 4.98
N ILE A 545 -59.81 17.24 4.54
CA ILE A 545 -58.62 18.09 4.23
C ILE A 545 -58.04 18.85 5.45
N PRO A 546 -56.70 18.99 5.54
CA PRO A 546 -55.96 20.27 5.64
C PRO A 546 -54.62 20.26 4.84
N SER A 547 -53.77 21.30 4.67
CA SER A 547 -53.84 22.79 4.65
C SER A 547 -52.48 23.33 4.11
N PRO A 548 -52.35 24.49 3.40
CA PRO A 548 -51.09 24.91 2.75
C PRO A 548 -50.14 25.74 3.65
N THR A 549 -48.83 25.73 3.31
CA THR A 549 -47.72 26.46 3.98
C THR A 549 -46.68 26.93 2.94
N PRO A 550 -45.96 28.08 3.11
CA PRO A 550 -45.53 28.90 1.97
C PRO A 550 -44.04 28.86 1.56
N THR A 551 -43.74 29.49 0.41
CA THR A 551 -42.42 29.68 -0.22
C THR A 551 -41.64 30.90 0.33
N LEU A 552 -40.30 30.88 0.29
CA LEU A 552 -39.44 32.06 0.52
C LEU A 552 -38.27 32.15 -0.50
N THR A 553 -37.68 33.35 -0.60
CA THR A 553 -36.82 33.88 -1.68
C THR A 553 -35.37 34.12 -1.19
N PRO A 554 -34.31 34.05 -2.04
CA PRO A 554 -32.90 34.17 -1.61
C PRO A 554 -32.35 35.62 -1.51
N THR A 555 -31.23 35.79 -0.77
CA THR A 555 -30.42 37.03 -0.64
C THR A 555 -28.92 36.68 -0.33
N PRO A 556 -27.92 37.60 -0.31
CA PRO A 556 -26.63 37.37 -0.99
C PRO A 556 -25.36 37.31 -0.10
N SER A 557 -24.19 37.10 -0.72
CA SER A 557 -22.88 36.78 -0.09
C SER A 557 -21.96 37.98 0.22
N ILE A 558 -20.94 37.79 1.09
CA ILE A 558 -19.96 38.82 1.55
C ILE A 558 -18.55 38.20 1.76
N ILE A 559 -17.50 39.02 1.64
CA ILE A 559 -16.05 38.68 1.56
C ILE A 559 -15.33 38.79 2.94
N PRO A 560 -14.31 37.96 3.26
CA PRO A 560 -13.51 38.03 4.51
C PRO A 560 -12.15 38.78 4.40
N THR A 561 -11.35 38.78 5.48
CA THR A 561 -10.09 39.53 5.69
C THR A 561 -9.21 38.75 6.72
N PRO A 562 -7.86 38.71 6.63
CA PRO A 562 -7.03 37.61 7.20
C PRO A 562 -6.54 37.77 8.66
N THR A 563 -5.96 36.69 9.20
CA THR A 563 -5.38 36.53 10.57
C THR A 563 -4.11 35.61 10.54
N PRO A 564 -3.31 35.39 11.63
CA PRO A 564 -1.83 35.35 11.50
C PRO A 564 -1.09 34.04 11.89
N SER A 565 0.15 33.91 11.38
CA SER A 565 1.11 32.78 11.55
C SER A 565 1.91 32.76 12.87
N GLY A 566 2.40 31.57 13.28
CA GLY A 566 3.11 31.28 14.55
C GLY A 566 4.21 30.20 14.43
N ASN A 567 5.09 30.05 15.43
CA ASN A 567 6.32 29.23 15.32
C ASN A 567 6.20 27.82 15.94
N GLN A 568 6.66 26.77 15.26
CA GLN A 568 6.59 25.38 15.76
C GLN A 568 7.90 24.86 16.37
N GLN A 569 7.80 24.03 17.42
CA GLN A 569 8.92 23.40 18.12
C GLN A 569 8.59 21.98 18.60
N THR A 570 9.53 21.04 18.45
CA THR A 570 9.46 19.73 19.11
C THR A 570 10.24 19.72 20.43
N LEU A 571 9.59 19.25 21.49
CA LEU A 571 10.13 19.10 22.84
C LEU A 571 10.15 17.60 23.20
N THR A 572 11.28 17.09 23.69
CA THR A 572 11.42 15.69 24.11
C THR A 572 11.75 15.63 25.60
N PHE A 573 10.87 14.98 26.37
CA PHE A 573 11.01 14.80 27.82
C PHE A 573 11.34 13.34 28.13
N THR A 574 12.32 13.09 29.00
CA THR A 574 12.50 11.76 29.61
C THR A 574 11.51 11.59 30.77
N ALA A 575 11.25 10.35 31.17
CA ALA A 575 10.53 10.10 32.42
C ALA A 575 11.24 10.81 33.59
N THR A 576 10.46 11.49 34.42
CA THR A 576 10.92 12.15 35.66
C THR A 576 10.79 11.24 36.87
N GLU A 577 9.87 10.29 36.80
CA GLU A 577 9.64 9.22 37.78
C GLU A 577 9.11 8.00 37.00
N ASP A 578 9.68 6.81 37.18
CA ASP A 578 9.10 5.54 36.74
C ASP A 578 9.33 4.39 37.72
N ALA A 579 8.41 3.41 37.74
CA ALA A 579 8.49 2.30 38.68
C ALA A 579 7.78 1.05 38.17
N SER A 580 8.46 -0.09 38.30
CA SER A 580 7.83 -1.41 38.26
C SER A 580 7.04 -1.68 39.56
N LEU A 581 5.95 -2.44 39.45
CA LEU A 581 4.99 -2.73 40.51
C LEU A 581 4.64 -4.22 40.46
N TYR A 582 5.10 -5.00 41.44
CA TYR A 582 4.88 -6.46 41.45
C TYR A 582 3.84 -6.88 42.50
N GLY A 583 2.75 -7.51 42.06
CA GLY A 583 1.71 -8.05 42.94
C GLY A 583 2.20 -9.19 43.84
N SER A 584 3.27 -9.88 43.44
CA SER A 584 3.94 -10.92 44.23
C SER A 584 4.79 -10.38 45.40
N SER A 585 5.04 -9.07 45.47
CA SER A 585 5.81 -8.43 46.54
C SER A 585 5.23 -7.05 46.88
N PRO A 586 3.96 -7.00 47.34
CA PRO A 586 3.12 -5.83 47.10
C PRO A 586 3.40 -4.60 47.98
N ASN A 587 4.28 -4.74 48.98
CA ASN A 587 4.77 -3.66 49.84
C ASN A 587 6.22 -3.25 49.52
N LYS A 588 6.86 -3.84 48.49
CA LYS A 588 8.21 -3.48 48.08
C LYS A 588 8.15 -2.43 46.97
N ASN A 589 9.03 -1.43 47.08
CA ASN A 589 9.27 -0.43 46.06
C ASN A 589 10.33 -0.93 45.05
N TYR A 590 10.16 -0.55 43.78
CA TYR A 590 11.06 -0.87 42.68
C TYR A 590 11.38 0.36 41.78
N GLY A 591 11.20 1.58 42.29
CA GLY A 591 11.60 2.83 41.61
C GLY A 591 13.12 3.08 41.64
N THR A 592 13.90 2.00 41.50
CA THR A 592 15.35 2.00 41.24
C THR A 592 15.74 0.82 40.33
N ALA A 593 14.76 0.14 39.72
CA ALA A 593 14.98 -1.04 38.90
C ALA A 593 15.19 -0.61 37.46
N THR A 594 16.25 -1.08 36.80
CA THR A 594 16.65 -0.67 35.43
C THR A 594 15.67 -1.11 34.32
N LYS A 595 14.49 -1.63 34.69
CA LYS A 595 13.46 -2.19 33.83
C LYS A 595 12.05 -1.83 34.33
N LEU A 596 11.18 -1.57 33.36
CA LEU A 596 9.74 -1.40 33.53
C LEU A 596 9.04 -2.65 32.99
N GLU A 597 8.43 -3.44 33.87
CA GLU A 597 7.93 -4.79 33.54
C GLU A 597 6.40 -4.86 33.60
N THR A 598 5.77 -5.44 32.58
CA THR A 598 4.32 -5.69 32.54
C THR A 598 4.04 -7.17 32.26
N ASP A 599 3.24 -7.82 33.10
CA ASP A 599 3.09 -9.29 33.12
C ASP A 599 1.76 -9.68 33.81
N GLY A 600 1.06 -10.68 33.27
CA GLY A 600 -0.17 -11.24 33.82
C GLY A 600 0.06 -12.32 34.89
N SER A 601 1.23 -12.99 34.93
CA SER A 601 1.50 -14.06 35.90
C SER A 601 3.01 -14.35 36.08
N PRO A 602 3.66 -13.87 37.17
CA PRO A 602 3.07 -13.12 38.27
C PRO A 602 2.66 -11.71 37.82
N LEU A 603 1.59 -11.16 38.42
CA LEU A 603 1.12 -9.83 38.09
C LEU A 603 2.22 -8.78 38.28
N LYS A 604 2.64 -8.14 37.18
CA LYS A 604 3.51 -6.96 37.15
C LYS A 604 2.87 -5.88 36.31
N ARG A 605 3.12 -4.64 36.70
CA ARG A 605 2.72 -3.42 36.00
C ARG A 605 3.86 -2.43 36.10
N PHE A 606 3.86 -1.41 35.26
CA PHE A 606 4.71 -0.25 35.48
C PHE A 606 3.94 1.06 35.32
N VAL A 607 4.47 2.10 35.94
CA VAL A 607 3.99 3.48 35.81
C VAL A 607 5.14 4.38 35.41
N THR A 608 4.85 5.35 34.56
CA THR A 608 5.77 6.40 34.10
C THR A 608 5.16 7.76 34.35
N LYS A 609 5.98 8.76 34.62
CA LYS A 609 5.58 10.15 34.82
C LYS A 609 6.54 11.08 34.09
N PHE A 610 6.00 12.12 33.48
CA PHE A 610 6.74 13.12 32.73
C PHE A 610 6.34 14.52 33.21
N SER A 611 7.32 15.42 33.31
CA SER A 611 7.07 16.85 33.46
C SER A 611 7.30 17.51 32.10
N VAL A 612 6.21 17.92 31.47
CA VAL A 612 6.20 18.71 30.24
C VAL A 612 6.37 20.17 30.65
N THR A 613 7.39 20.81 30.10
CA THR A 613 7.73 22.22 30.37
C THR A 613 8.24 22.90 29.11
N GLY A 614 7.97 24.20 28.98
CA GLY A 614 8.39 25.02 27.86
C GLY A 614 7.28 25.29 26.85
N VAL A 615 6.19 24.52 26.84
CA VAL A 615 5.02 24.74 25.96
C VAL A 615 4.45 26.15 26.14
N GLY A 616 4.44 26.69 27.37
CA GLY A 616 4.08 28.08 27.63
C GLY A 616 2.68 28.45 27.15
N ALA A 617 2.60 29.42 26.23
CA ALA A 617 1.34 29.83 25.59
C ALA A 617 1.01 29.02 24.31
N GLY A 618 1.92 28.14 23.89
CA GLY A 618 1.77 27.35 22.67
C GLY A 618 0.77 26.20 22.82
N THR A 619 0.27 25.72 21.69
CA THR A 619 -0.67 24.61 21.59
C THR A 619 0.07 23.32 21.30
N VAL A 620 -0.21 22.24 22.04
CA VAL A 620 0.31 20.91 21.72
C VAL A 620 -0.47 20.32 20.55
N ILE A 621 0.24 19.87 19.51
CA ILE A 621 -0.34 19.37 18.26
C ILE A 621 -0.06 17.87 18.04
N SER A 622 0.94 17.33 18.74
CA SER A 622 1.25 15.90 18.76
C SER A 622 1.92 15.54 20.08
N ALA A 623 1.58 14.39 20.65
CA ALA A 623 2.32 13.81 21.77
C ALA A 623 2.39 12.28 21.68
N LYS A 624 3.60 11.73 21.79
CA LYS A 624 3.87 10.29 21.71
C LYS A 624 4.67 9.81 22.90
N LEU A 625 4.18 8.77 23.57
CA LEU A 625 4.96 7.98 24.53
C LEU A 625 5.79 6.95 23.75
N ARG A 626 7.11 6.96 23.94
CA ARG A 626 8.05 6.02 23.32
C ARG A 626 8.71 5.16 24.39
N LEU A 627 8.68 3.84 24.22
CA LEU A 627 9.29 2.87 25.12
C LEU A 627 10.26 1.97 24.33
N PHE A 628 11.45 1.72 24.86
CA PHE A 628 12.42 0.81 24.25
C PHE A 628 12.34 -0.58 24.92
N ASN A 629 11.95 -1.59 24.14
CA ASN A 629 11.77 -2.96 24.64
C ASN A 629 13.12 -3.67 24.84
N VAL A 630 13.29 -4.30 26.00
CA VAL A 630 14.51 -5.03 26.41
C VAL A 630 14.26 -6.50 26.74
N ASP A 631 13.01 -6.95 26.78
CA ASP A 631 12.64 -8.37 26.72
C ASP A 631 11.33 -8.56 25.92
N SER A 632 11.38 -9.49 24.96
CA SER A 632 10.32 -9.70 23.98
C SER A 632 9.09 -10.35 24.61
N SER A 633 7.90 -9.99 24.14
CA SER A 633 6.64 -10.61 24.55
C SER A 633 5.64 -10.70 23.41
N SER A 634 4.73 -11.68 23.49
CA SER A 634 3.51 -11.75 22.67
C SER A 634 2.51 -10.62 22.97
N SER A 635 2.69 -9.83 24.04
CA SER A 635 1.92 -8.62 24.31
C SER A 635 2.78 -7.56 25.00
N GLY A 636 2.94 -6.41 24.35
CA GLY A 636 3.62 -5.24 24.90
C GLY A 636 2.86 -4.49 25.99
N GLY A 637 1.63 -4.92 26.29
CA GLY A 637 0.77 -4.39 27.35
C GLY A 637 -0.31 -3.42 26.88
N SER A 638 -1.26 -3.17 27.78
CA SER A 638 -2.37 -2.23 27.67
C SER A 638 -2.00 -0.91 28.34
N PHE A 639 -2.34 0.21 27.71
CA PHE A 639 -1.91 1.55 28.12
C PHE A 639 -3.08 2.36 28.68
N HIS A 640 -2.83 2.97 29.85
CA HIS A 640 -3.82 3.65 30.67
C HIS A 640 -3.29 5.02 31.12
N GLN A 641 -4.17 6.02 31.22
CA GLN A 641 -3.85 7.24 31.96
C GLN A 641 -3.75 6.89 33.45
N ALA A 642 -2.76 7.43 34.15
CA ALA A 642 -2.56 7.21 35.59
C ALA A 642 -2.66 8.52 36.38
N ALA A 643 -3.04 8.43 37.66
CA ALA A 643 -2.92 9.57 38.57
C ALA A 643 -1.45 9.99 38.76
N THR A 644 -1.19 11.27 38.98
CA THR A 644 0.18 11.85 39.08
C THR A 644 0.72 11.96 40.52
N THR A 645 -0.10 11.62 41.52
CA THR A 645 0.12 11.87 42.96
C THR A 645 1.00 10.85 43.68
N TRP A 646 1.41 9.76 43.02
CA TRP A 646 2.35 8.78 43.56
C TRP A 646 3.79 9.32 43.55
N ASN A 647 4.72 8.65 44.24
CA ASN A 647 6.14 8.99 44.19
C ASN A 647 7.03 7.76 43.97
N GLU A 648 7.97 7.86 43.05
CA GLU A 648 8.90 6.81 42.63
C GLU A 648 9.59 6.09 43.80
N GLY A 649 10.15 6.82 44.76
CA GLY A 649 10.86 6.24 45.91
C GLY A 649 9.98 5.58 46.99
N SER A 650 8.66 5.58 46.80
CA SER A 650 7.69 5.06 47.80
C SER A 650 6.47 4.33 47.22
N VAL A 651 6.29 4.34 45.90
CA VAL A 651 5.21 3.61 45.23
C VAL A 651 5.44 2.10 45.32
N THR A 652 4.37 1.36 45.57
CA THR A 652 4.34 -0.10 45.70
C THR A 652 3.08 -0.60 45.01
N TRP A 653 2.92 -1.91 44.83
CA TRP A 653 1.67 -2.46 44.31
C TRP A 653 0.45 -2.01 45.14
N ASN A 654 0.56 -1.98 46.46
CA ASN A 654 -0.52 -1.57 47.36
C ASN A 654 -0.76 -0.05 47.40
N THR A 655 0.18 0.75 46.90
CA THR A 655 0.09 2.23 46.84
C THR A 655 0.13 2.78 45.41
N GLN A 656 -0.11 1.91 44.41
CA GLN A 656 -0.09 2.30 43.00
C GLN A 656 -1.20 3.32 42.69
N PRO A 657 -0.99 4.23 41.72
CA PRO A 657 -2.05 5.12 41.26
C PRO A 657 -3.20 4.33 40.64
N ALA A 658 -4.41 4.89 40.69
CA ALA A 658 -5.51 4.38 39.88
C ALA A 658 -5.18 4.53 38.39
N LEU A 659 -5.49 3.48 37.62
CA LEU A 659 -5.41 3.46 36.17
C LEU A 659 -6.81 3.71 35.58
N GLY A 660 -6.88 4.57 34.57
CA GLY A 660 -8.10 4.84 33.81
C GLY A 660 -8.43 3.74 32.81
N SER A 661 -9.33 4.03 31.87
CA SER A 661 -9.63 3.17 30.73
C SER A 661 -8.37 2.85 29.91
N THR A 662 -8.30 1.66 29.32
CA THR A 662 -7.33 1.37 28.26
C THR A 662 -7.63 2.26 27.07
N PHE A 663 -6.63 2.98 26.56
CA PHE A 663 -6.75 3.84 25.37
C PHE A 663 -5.92 3.34 24.18
N ALA A 664 -4.95 2.44 24.43
CA ALA A 664 -4.15 1.76 23.42
C ALA A 664 -3.64 0.43 23.99
N ALA A 665 -3.22 -0.48 23.12
CA ALA A 665 -2.51 -1.71 23.50
C ALA A 665 -1.45 -2.02 22.45
N LEU A 666 -0.35 -2.64 22.87
CA LEU A 666 0.67 -3.17 21.97
C LEU A 666 0.53 -4.69 21.86
N GLY A 667 0.56 -5.19 20.61
CA GLY A 667 0.64 -6.61 20.29
C GLY A 667 2.02 -7.19 20.60
N SER A 668 2.51 -8.09 19.74
CA SER A 668 3.86 -8.65 19.92
C SER A 668 4.94 -7.56 19.92
N VAL A 669 5.83 -7.59 20.91
CA VAL A 669 6.97 -6.68 21.05
C VAL A 669 8.28 -7.47 21.07
N VAL A 670 9.28 -6.93 20.38
CA VAL A 670 10.57 -7.56 20.15
C VAL A 670 11.67 -6.73 20.77
N LYS A 671 12.58 -7.42 21.46
CA LYS A 671 13.77 -6.86 22.10
C LYS A 671 14.62 -6.03 21.13
N ASN A 672 15.10 -4.90 21.65
CA ASN A 672 15.91 -3.88 20.98
C ASN A 672 15.15 -2.94 20.02
N ASN A 673 13.81 -2.90 20.08
CA ASN A 673 12.99 -1.97 19.29
C ASN A 673 12.34 -0.86 20.14
N TRP A 674 12.11 0.29 19.50
CA TRP A 674 11.24 1.34 20.01
C TRP A 674 9.79 1.05 19.63
N TYR A 675 8.89 1.26 20.60
CA TYR A 675 7.45 1.23 20.40
C TYR A 675 6.85 2.58 20.78
N GLU A 676 5.90 3.06 19.98
CA GLU A 676 5.27 4.37 20.15
C GLU A 676 3.77 4.23 20.37
N VAL A 677 3.23 5.01 21.31
CA VAL A 677 1.80 5.08 21.61
C VAL A 677 1.38 6.55 21.60
N ASN A 678 0.29 6.86 20.88
CA ASN A 678 -0.26 8.21 20.82
C ASN A 678 -0.90 8.59 22.16
N VAL A 679 -0.50 9.74 22.72
CA VAL A 679 -1.01 10.29 23.98
C VAL A 679 -1.43 11.77 23.85
N ALA A 680 -1.60 12.27 22.63
CA ALA A 680 -1.96 13.67 22.34
C ALA A 680 -3.28 14.10 22.99
N SER A 681 -4.24 13.20 23.18
CA SER A 681 -5.50 13.48 23.89
C SER A 681 -5.33 13.82 25.38
N PHE A 682 -4.19 13.48 25.98
CA PHE A 682 -3.90 13.69 27.40
C PHE A 682 -2.91 14.84 27.65
N VAL A 683 -1.97 15.07 26.72
CA VAL A 683 -0.87 16.02 26.87
C VAL A 683 -1.20 17.30 26.11
N ASN A 684 -1.72 18.30 26.83
CA ASN A 684 -2.32 19.51 26.24
C ASN A 684 -1.58 20.81 26.61
N GLY A 685 -0.45 20.74 27.33
CA GLY A 685 0.30 21.92 27.76
C GLY A 685 1.43 21.61 28.73
N ASP A 686 1.97 22.65 29.36
CA ASP A 686 2.90 22.51 30.48
C ASP A 686 2.19 21.86 31.69
N GLY A 687 2.80 20.83 32.25
CA GLY A 687 2.18 20.05 33.33
C GLY A 687 2.87 18.72 33.62
N THR A 688 2.30 17.98 34.57
CA THR A 688 2.74 16.64 34.94
C THR A 688 1.75 15.61 34.41
N TYR A 689 2.24 14.63 33.66
CA TYR A 689 1.44 13.57 33.05
C TYR A 689 1.95 12.20 33.51
N ALA A 690 1.06 11.24 33.71
CA ALA A 690 1.41 9.88 34.09
C ALA A 690 0.64 8.83 33.29
N PHE A 691 1.33 7.75 32.94
CA PHE A 691 0.79 6.62 32.20
C PHE A 691 1.14 5.32 32.92
N GLY A 692 0.20 4.39 32.99
CA GLY A 692 0.41 3.05 33.51
C GLY A 692 0.20 2.00 32.44
N VAL A 693 0.94 0.90 32.55
CA VAL A 693 0.87 -0.23 31.62
C VAL A 693 0.67 -1.52 32.41
N ASP A 694 -0.31 -2.31 31.99
CA ASP A 694 -0.54 -3.68 32.48
C ASP A 694 -0.63 -4.70 31.35
N SER A 695 -0.79 -5.98 31.68
CA SER A 695 -0.92 -7.06 30.72
C SER A 695 -1.71 -8.23 31.30
N SER A 696 -2.47 -8.91 30.44
CA SER A 696 -3.08 -10.21 30.74
C SER A 696 -2.20 -11.39 30.30
N SER A 697 -1.11 -11.14 29.57
CA SER A 697 -0.18 -12.15 29.07
C SER A 697 0.74 -12.64 30.19
N SER A 698 0.81 -13.95 30.42
CA SER A 698 1.82 -14.57 31.32
C SER A 698 3.24 -14.63 30.72
N ASN A 699 3.40 -14.11 29.50
CA ASN A 699 4.69 -13.77 28.92
C ASN A 699 4.84 -12.25 29.08
N GLY A 700 5.64 -11.80 30.03
CA GLY A 700 5.79 -10.38 30.35
C GLY A 700 6.66 -9.62 29.34
N ALA A 701 6.36 -8.33 29.14
CA ALA A 701 7.20 -7.43 28.36
C ALA A 701 8.02 -6.52 29.28
N ASP A 702 9.31 -6.38 28.99
CA ASP A 702 10.19 -5.47 29.72
C ASP A 702 10.63 -4.31 28.84
N TYR A 703 10.57 -3.09 29.39
CA TYR A 703 11.08 -1.87 28.77
C TYR A 703 12.21 -1.27 29.62
N THR A 704 13.02 -0.40 29.03
CA THR A 704 14.06 0.35 29.76
C THR A 704 13.40 1.36 30.71
N SER A 705 13.90 1.47 31.96
CA SER A 705 13.47 2.50 32.93
C SER A 705 14.33 3.76 32.89
N SER A 706 14.03 4.74 33.74
CA SER A 706 14.86 5.94 33.94
C SER A 706 16.26 5.63 34.49
N GLU A 707 16.46 4.55 35.26
CA GLU A 707 17.78 4.06 35.70
C GLU A 707 18.48 3.21 34.64
N GLY A 708 17.77 2.78 33.61
CA GLY A 708 18.29 2.03 32.49
C GLY A 708 19.20 2.86 31.56
N ASN A 709 19.56 2.24 30.44
CA ASN A 709 20.47 2.82 29.45
C ASN A 709 19.94 4.18 28.95
N ALA A 710 20.78 5.23 29.09
CA ALA A 710 20.42 6.61 28.80
C ALA A 710 19.89 6.85 27.38
N SER A 711 20.34 6.10 26.37
CA SER A 711 19.84 6.23 24.99
C SER A 711 18.53 5.49 24.71
N GLN A 712 17.98 4.78 25.70
CA GLN A 712 16.81 3.89 25.58
C GLN A 712 15.69 4.19 26.58
N ARG A 713 15.87 5.19 27.47
CA ARG A 713 14.91 5.58 28.51
C ARG A 713 13.55 5.97 27.93
N PRO A 714 12.44 5.85 28.68
CA PRO A 714 11.11 6.29 28.23
C PRO A 714 11.12 7.76 27.82
N GLN A 715 10.51 8.07 26.67
CA GLN A 715 10.41 9.42 26.13
C GLN A 715 8.95 9.82 25.95
N LEU A 716 8.62 11.07 26.28
CA LEU A 716 7.42 11.75 25.83
C LEU A 716 7.87 12.83 24.83
N VAL A 717 7.57 12.61 23.55
CA VAL A 717 7.88 13.56 22.47
C VAL A 717 6.62 14.37 22.20
N VAL A 718 6.71 15.70 22.33
CA VAL A 718 5.61 16.65 22.23
C VAL A 718 5.95 17.70 21.18
N THR A 719 5.06 17.94 20.23
CA THR A 719 5.21 19.04 19.25
C THR A 719 4.25 20.18 19.62
N VAL A 720 4.75 21.40 19.59
CA VAL A 720 4.11 22.62 20.09
C VAL A 720 4.16 23.73 19.03
N LEU A 721 3.10 24.54 18.96
CA LEU A 721 3.02 25.75 18.14
C LEU A 721 2.81 27.00 19.01
N TYR A 722 3.65 28.04 18.91
CA TYR A 722 3.63 29.28 19.70
C TYR A 722 3.15 30.52 18.93
#